data_AF-A0A358DA96-F1
#
_entry.id   AF-A0A358DA96-F1
#
_cell.length_a   1.000
_cell.length_b   1.000
_cell.length_c   1.000
_cell.angle_alpha   90.00
_cell.angle_beta   90.00
_cell.angle_gamma   90.00
#
_symmetry.space_group_name_H-M   'P 1'
#
loop_
_entity.id
_entity.type
_entity.pdbx_description
1 polymer ?
#
loop_
_entity_poly.entity_id
_entity_poly.type
_entity_poly.pdbx_seq_one_letter_code
_entity_poly.pdbx_strand_id
1 'polypeptide(L)'
;GCGHPPRLIGHPITLVPEPGHCHNRPSAGSPSIRERCGADLTAAEEFAAADEATRETQRMMLRVVAAGASDFGIYADARPSTIHILSDMLLLSRAGRQALVDGHRFEWMPASATTGEAITSHRDTGKVALRPSTAREVALGNTIAFEALKAGERVADVLRGRVSAHAALDHYSPPLRDHVSRALGRTRRPTATLQAMKVSVADPESRAAKVPAVLWPEWTARLAPRRLDAEVAGGALAAAVVFTGTRLTHGSAIKLLDPEAQGRQVSHVMRSLGRNAPEADTIRAIARLAAFLDETSPPIDFARRRALDYSGILPRDEWHEICRAVNVLPGGDRRWQLARAHLYSLLSGNRLARAPFAREDGFPSFSEVSNFRDALPGGVATALREAAAAFLKTAGIDEPPSWVPSPEVAGMGPDLPEPSRSEWPHARPARAAVEPSRTIAAYSAGRSVMEIAVDHGVARQTVGRVLADAGVDTRRGRRRAALDADWLRQRYIVERHTIPEIAAEVGVTMTTINRHLEAAGIPRRPRGSASRSTAIRIDPRAGDSPLLGRILVGQDAVQRAERFLIVTRHATMTAAARELGVTLSILASQMKRLGADAGGPLITRAVRGQPLTLTALGVEVRRELTRAFAVSEAEDPVRLPEESQ
;
A
#
# COMPACT_ATOMS: atom_id res chain seq x y z
N GLY A 1 38.92 58.36 11.97
CA GLY A 1 38.71 56.99 11.43
C GLY A 1 38.84 56.98 9.91
N CYS A 2 38.93 55.80 9.28
CA CYS A 2 39.17 55.62 7.83
C CYS A 2 37.99 55.98 6.91
N GLY A 3 36.85 56.44 7.45
CA GLY A 3 35.66 56.78 6.66
C GLY A 3 34.91 55.58 6.05
N HIS A 4 35.36 54.35 6.30
CA HIS A 4 34.72 53.12 5.83
C HIS A 4 34.01 52.36 6.96
N PRO A 5 32.93 51.63 6.66
CA PRO A 5 32.26 50.76 7.64
C PRO A 5 33.26 49.80 8.29
N PRO A 6 33.18 49.56 9.62
CA PRO A 6 34.07 48.62 10.28
C PRO A 6 34.03 47.24 9.61
N ARG A 7 35.18 46.61 9.48
CA ARG A 7 35.30 45.25 8.91
C ARG A 7 34.93 45.08 7.44
N LEU A 8 35.18 46.13 6.64
CA LEU A 8 35.01 46.08 5.19
C LEU A 8 35.91 45.03 4.53
N ILE A 9 37.15 44.92 5.01
CA ILE A 9 38.15 43.96 4.55
C ILE A 9 38.39 42.87 5.60
N GLY A 10 38.74 41.66 5.17
CA GLY A 10 39.10 40.60 6.11
C GLY A 10 40.36 40.98 6.90
N HIS A 11 40.37 40.67 8.19
CA HIS A 11 41.57 40.84 9.01
C HIS A 11 42.64 39.85 8.55
N PRO A 12 43.86 40.29 8.20
CA PRO A 12 44.86 39.36 7.72
C PRO A 12 45.30 38.37 8.79
N ILE A 13 45.42 37.11 8.38
CA ILE A 13 45.80 35.96 9.24
C ILE A 13 47.11 36.20 9.98
N THR A 14 48.01 37.02 9.44
CA THR A 14 49.31 37.33 10.05
C THR A 14 49.26 38.42 11.12
N LEU A 15 48.08 38.94 11.46
CA LEU A 15 47.90 39.98 12.48
C LEU A 15 46.90 39.51 13.54
N VAL A 16 47.11 39.97 14.77
CA VAL A 16 46.19 39.74 15.88
C VAL A 16 45.13 40.85 15.87
N PRO A 17 43.82 40.53 15.83
CA PRO A 17 42.77 41.53 15.91
C PRO A 17 42.78 42.22 17.28
N GLU A 18 42.63 43.55 17.29
CA GLU A 18 42.38 44.33 18.49
C GLU A 18 40.87 44.60 18.63
N PRO A 19 40.16 43.94 19.57
CA PRO A 19 38.75 44.20 19.81
C PRO A 19 38.51 45.68 20.12
N GLY A 20 37.36 46.20 19.68
CA GLY A 20 37.03 47.62 19.85
C GLY A 20 37.74 48.57 18.90
N HIS A 21 38.67 48.11 18.04
CA HIS A 21 39.40 48.99 17.11
C HIS A 21 39.15 48.66 15.64
N CYS A 22 39.19 49.69 14.79
CA CYS A 22 38.93 49.56 13.35
C CYS A 22 40.09 48.87 12.63
N HIS A 23 39.81 47.72 12.02
CA HIS A 23 40.81 46.94 11.29
C HIS A 23 40.85 47.19 9.77
N ASN A 24 40.15 48.21 9.28
CA ASN A 24 40.28 48.58 7.86
C ASN A 24 41.66 49.16 7.59
N ARG A 25 42.05 49.23 6.31
CA ARG A 25 43.23 50.01 5.94
C ARG A 25 42.98 51.51 6.16
N PRO A 26 44.02 52.29 6.50
CA PRO A 26 43.94 53.75 6.49
C PRO A 26 43.55 54.26 5.09
N SER A 27 42.77 55.34 5.04
CA SER A 27 42.27 55.92 3.79
C SER A 27 43.30 56.77 3.04
N ALA A 28 44.41 57.16 3.67
CA ALA A 28 45.49 57.94 3.05
C ALA A 28 46.88 57.44 3.50
N GLY A 29 47.81 57.33 2.54
CA GLY A 29 49.25 57.44 2.80
C GLY A 29 50.02 56.25 3.37
N SER A 30 49.43 55.09 3.65
CA SER A 30 50.20 53.94 4.16
C SER A 30 50.74 53.05 3.03
N PRO A 31 52.08 52.92 2.87
CA PRO A 31 52.68 51.94 1.97
C PRO A 31 52.63 50.51 2.53
N SER A 32 52.27 50.34 3.81
CA SER A 32 52.28 49.05 4.48
C SER A 32 50.92 48.35 4.40
N ILE A 33 50.88 47.22 3.69
CA ILE A 33 49.73 46.31 3.65
C ILE A 33 49.27 45.86 5.05
N ARG A 34 50.17 45.91 6.05
CA ARG A 34 49.91 45.47 7.43
C ARG A 34 49.28 46.55 8.31
N GLU A 35 49.32 47.82 7.92
CA GLU A 35 48.82 48.91 8.77
C GLU A 35 47.29 48.96 8.83
N ARG A 36 46.75 49.24 10.02
CA ARG A 36 45.30 49.25 10.30
C ARG A 36 44.89 50.61 10.81
N CYS A 37 43.65 50.99 10.54
CA CYS A 37 43.09 52.29 10.91
C CYS A 37 43.17 52.56 12.42
N GLY A 38 43.00 51.55 13.27
CA GLY A 38 43.13 51.68 14.72
C GLY A 38 42.14 52.64 15.37
N ALA A 39 41.11 53.12 14.64
CA ALA A 39 40.11 54.01 15.22
C ALA A 39 39.28 53.25 16.26
N ASP A 40 39.14 53.83 17.46
CA ASP A 40 38.31 53.29 18.52
C ASP A 40 36.83 53.26 18.06
N LEU A 41 36.29 52.04 17.95
CA LEU A 41 34.91 51.76 17.58
C LEU A 41 33.97 51.84 18.79
N THR A 42 34.50 51.87 20.02
CA THR A 42 33.71 52.07 21.25
C THR A 42 33.35 53.53 21.47
N ALA A 43 34.12 54.45 20.88
CA ALA A 43 33.85 55.89 20.87
C ALA A 43 32.75 56.33 19.89
N ALA A 44 32.13 55.39 19.15
CA ALA A 44 31.04 55.70 18.23
C ALA A 44 29.74 56.00 19.00
N GLU A 45 29.12 57.15 18.73
CA GLU A 45 27.89 57.62 19.40
C GLU A 45 26.60 56.90 18.93
N GLU A 46 26.70 56.11 17.85
CA GLU A 46 25.54 55.46 17.24
C GLU A 46 25.28 54.07 17.86
N PHE A 47 24.58 54.07 19.00
CA PHE A 47 24.06 52.84 19.61
C PHE A 47 22.69 52.51 19.03
N ALA A 48 22.57 51.38 18.32
CA ALA A 48 21.27 50.87 17.93
C ALA A 48 20.53 50.42 19.20
N ALA A 49 19.38 51.04 19.51
CA ALA A 49 18.50 50.58 20.59
C ALA A 49 18.10 49.12 20.31
N ALA A 50 18.62 48.20 21.11
CA ALA A 50 18.39 46.78 20.93
C ALA A 50 17.18 46.35 21.76
N ASP A 51 16.13 45.90 21.07
CA ASP A 51 15.03 45.21 21.72
C ASP A 51 15.50 43.90 22.37
N GLU A 52 14.65 43.28 23.19
CA GLU A 52 15.05 42.08 23.92
C GLU A 52 15.44 40.92 22.98
N ALA A 53 14.78 40.81 21.82
CA ALA A 53 15.09 39.78 20.82
C ALA A 53 16.48 39.96 20.20
N THR A 54 16.85 41.20 19.89
CA THR A 54 18.20 41.54 19.39
C THR A 54 19.26 41.25 20.45
N ARG A 55 18.99 41.60 21.72
CA ARG A 55 19.92 41.32 22.83
C ARG A 55 20.09 39.82 23.06
N GLU A 56 19.01 39.04 23.00
CA GLU A 56 19.10 37.59 23.16
C GLU A 56 19.82 36.92 21.99
N THR A 57 19.61 37.40 20.77
CA THR A 57 20.36 36.96 19.59
C THR A 57 21.87 37.16 19.78
N GLN A 58 22.28 38.34 20.24
CA GLN A 58 23.69 38.64 20.50
C GLN A 58 24.26 37.72 21.59
N ARG A 59 23.51 37.50 22.69
CA ARG A 59 23.92 36.56 23.76
C ARG A 59 24.06 35.15 23.23
N MET A 60 23.13 34.67 22.41
CA MET A 60 23.20 33.34 21.80
C MET A 60 24.46 33.19 20.96
N MET A 61 24.78 34.16 20.08
CA MET A 61 25.99 34.09 19.27
C MET A 61 27.26 34.00 20.13
N LEU A 62 27.33 34.78 21.23
CA LEU A 62 28.43 34.72 22.18
C LEU A 62 28.51 33.36 22.89
N ARG A 63 27.37 32.77 23.29
CA ARG A 63 27.32 31.42 23.87
C ARG A 63 27.83 30.37 22.89
N VAL A 64 27.45 30.42 21.62
CA VAL A 64 27.91 29.49 20.58
C VAL A 64 29.41 29.60 20.33
N VAL A 65 29.96 30.81 20.36
CA VAL A 65 31.41 31.04 20.22
C VAL A 65 32.16 30.52 21.46
N ALA A 66 31.63 30.76 22.67
CA ALA A 66 32.26 30.32 23.90
C ALA A 66 32.22 28.79 24.10
N ALA A 67 31.09 28.15 23.76
CA ALA A 67 30.88 26.72 23.94
C ALA A 67 31.44 25.86 22.79
N GLY A 68 31.70 26.45 21.61
CA GLY A 68 32.18 25.72 20.42
C GLY A 68 31.09 24.95 19.64
N ALA A 69 29.87 24.85 20.20
CA ALA A 69 28.74 24.12 19.63
C ALA A 69 27.40 24.65 20.18
N SER A 70 26.27 24.11 19.67
CA SER A 70 24.93 24.42 20.16
C SER A 70 23.95 23.27 19.94
N ASP A 71 22.86 23.25 20.73
CA ASP A 71 21.83 22.20 20.77
C ASP A 71 20.39 22.75 20.78
N PHE A 72 20.17 24.03 20.42
CA PHE A 72 18.82 24.61 20.36
C PHE A 72 18.16 24.44 18.99
N GLY A 73 16.82 24.48 18.97
CA GLY A 73 16.02 24.59 17.75
C GLY A 73 16.31 23.44 16.78
N ILE A 74 16.65 23.78 15.53
CA ILE A 74 16.99 22.76 14.51
C ILE A 74 18.25 21.94 14.86
N TYR A 75 19.00 22.32 15.89
CA TYR A 75 20.20 21.62 16.35
C TYR A 75 19.94 20.68 17.54
N ALA A 76 18.70 20.47 17.99
CA ALA A 76 18.42 19.61 19.15
C ALA A 76 19.02 18.19 19.04
N ASP A 77 18.99 17.61 17.84
CA ASP A 77 19.48 16.25 17.58
C ASP A 77 20.90 16.21 16.98
N ALA A 78 21.58 17.35 16.86
CA ALA A 78 22.88 17.45 16.19
C ALA A 78 23.80 18.49 16.86
N ARG A 79 25.12 18.25 16.90
CA ARG A 79 26.08 19.22 17.47
C ARG A 79 26.98 19.83 16.39
N PRO A 80 26.50 20.78 15.57
CA PRO A 80 27.34 21.47 14.60
C PRO A 80 28.36 22.37 15.29
N SER A 81 29.51 22.57 14.65
CA SER A 81 30.55 23.49 15.11
C SER A 81 30.11 24.95 15.01
N THR A 82 30.77 25.83 15.77
CA THR A 82 30.58 27.30 15.68
C THR A 82 30.63 27.82 14.24
N ILE A 83 31.56 27.30 13.41
CA ILE A 83 31.68 27.72 12.00
C ILE A 83 30.41 27.39 11.22
N HIS A 84 29.88 26.18 11.34
CA HIS A 84 28.64 25.80 10.66
C HIS A 84 27.46 26.65 11.12
N ILE A 85 27.31 26.89 12.43
CA ILE A 85 26.20 27.69 12.97
C ILE A 85 26.27 29.13 12.45
N LEU A 86 27.46 29.74 12.41
CA LEU A 86 27.62 31.10 11.88
C LEU A 86 27.41 31.16 10.36
N SER A 87 27.82 30.14 9.61
CA SER A 87 27.53 30.02 8.18
C SER A 87 26.03 29.88 7.91
N ASP A 88 25.33 29.10 8.73
CA ASP A 88 23.87 28.94 8.68
C ASP A 88 23.16 30.27 8.96
N MET A 89 23.60 30.98 10.01
CA MET A 89 23.07 32.31 10.35
C MET A 89 23.30 33.32 9.22
N LEU A 90 24.46 33.31 8.55
CA LEU A 90 24.76 34.20 7.43
C LEU A 90 23.78 33.99 6.26
N LEU A 91 23.45 32.74 5.93
CA LEU A 91 22.48 32.42 4.89
C LEU A 91 21.09 32.94 5.26
N LEU A 92 20.62 32.64 6.47
CA LEU A 92 19.29 33.03 6.94
C LEU A 92 19.16 34.54 7.11
N SER A 93 20.19 35.21 7.61
CA SER A 93 20.24 36.67 7.75
C SER A 93 20.11 37.35 6.40
N ARG A 94 20.83 36.87 5.39
CA ARG A 94 20.74 37.39 4.02
C ARG A 94 19.35 37.14 3.43
N ALA A 95 18.85 35.91 3.49
CA ALA A 95 17.56 35.55 2.92
C ALA A 95 16.40 36.29 3.62
N GLY A 96 16.48 36.45 4.95
CA GLY A 96 15.51 37.17 5.75
C GLY A 96 15.44 38.66 5.41
N ARG A 97 16.60 39.33 5.28
CA ARG A 97 16.64 40.73 4.83
C ARG A 97 16.10 40.89 3.40
N GLN A 98 16.44 39.96 2.51
CA GLN A 98 15.86 39.97 1.16
C GLN A 98 14.33 39.84 1.21
N ALA A 99 13.81 38.96 2.08
CA ALA A 99 12.36 38.79 2.25
C ALA A 99 11.64 40.08 2.65
N LEU A 100 12.21 40.83 3.59
CA LEU A 100 11.66 42.11 4.01
C LEU A 100 11.68 43.15 2.88
N VAL A 101 12.76 43.19 2.07
CA VAL A 101 12.83 44.03 0.86
C VAL A 101 11.78 43.62 -0.18
N ASP A 102 11.52 42.33 -0.32
CA ASP A 102 10.48 41.79 -1.20
C ASP A 102 9.04 42.01 -0.65
N GLY A 103 8.89 42.69 0.49
CA GLY A 103 7.60 43.00 1.13
C GLY A 103 6.99 41.86 1.95
N HIS A 104 7.72 40.76 2.17
CA HIS A 104 7.25 39.65 3.00
C HIS A 104 7.33 40.02 4.49
N ARG A 105 6.32 39.61 5.26
CA ARG A 105 6.27 39.80 6.72
C ARG A 105 6.30 38.45 7.41
N PHE A 106 7.21 38.31 8.38
CA PHE A 106 7.33 37.12 9.20
C PHE A 106 6.40 37.24 10.41
N GLU A 107 5.33 36.44 10.46
CA GLU A 107 4.35 36.47 11.57
C GLU A 107 4.96 36.04 12.91
N TRP A 108 6.02 35.23 12.86
CA TRP A 108 6.75 34.73 14.02
C TRP A 108 7.84 35.71 14.52
N MET A 109 8.05 36.85 13.84
CA MET A 109 8.98 37.88 14.29
C MET A 109 8.31 38.84 15.28
N PRO A 110 9.02 39.28 16.34
CA PRO A 110 8.52 40.33 17.23
C PRO A 110 8.20 41.62 16.46
N ALA A 111 7.07 42.27 16.78
CA ALA A 111 6.66 43.52 16.14
C ALA A 111 7.69 44.66 16.32
N SER A 112 8.44 44.65 17.43
CA SER A 112 9.53 45.59 17.72
C SER A 112 10.73 45.45 16.76
N ALA A 113 10.95 44.25 16.22
CA ALA A 113 12.07 43.93 15.35
C ALA A 113 11.80 44.24 13.87
N THR A 114 10.56 44.58 13.50
CA THR A 114 10.15 44.81 12.09
C THR A 114 9.80 46.27 11.79
N THR A 115 10.07 47.18 12.72
CA THR A 115 9.73 48.60 12.58
C THR A 115 10.62 49.32 11.55
N GLY A 116 10.11 49.44 10.32
CA GLY A 116 10.15 50.68 9.52
C GLY A 116 11.49 51.22 9.03
N GLU A 117 12.53 50.41 8.89
CA GLU A 117 13.84 50.89 8.43
C GLU A 117 14.25 50.38 7.06
N ALA A 118 14.89 51.29 6.30
CA ALA A 118 15.38 51.02 4.97
C ALA A 118 16.53 50.00 5.01
N ILE A 119 16.26 48.77 4.56
CA ILE A 119 17.30 47.80 4.27
C ILE A 119 17.99 48.22 2.96
N THR A 120 19.31 48.39 3.00
CA THR A 120 20.08 48.74 1.82
C THR A 120 20.02 47.62 0.78
N SER A 121 19.48 47.94 -0.40
CA SER A 121 19.43 47.05 -1.56
C SER A 121 19.98 47.75 -2.81
N HIS A 122 20.55 46.96 -3.73
CA HIS A 122 21.06 47.49 -5.00
C HIS A 122 19.90 47.97 -5.89
N ARG A 123 19.94 49.24 -6.31
CA ARG A 123 18.88 49.87 -7.13
C ARG A 123 18.54 49.08 -8.39
N ASP A 124 19.53 48.48 -9.06
CA ASP A 124 19.33 47.80 -10.34
C ASP A 124 18.86 46.34 -10.19
N THR A 125 19.14 45.69 -9.07
CA THR A 125 18.86 44.24 -8.90
C THR A 125 17.88 43.92 -7.79
N GLY A 126 17.53 44.90 -6.94
CA GLY A 126 16.71 44.70 -5.74
C GLY A 126 17.38 43.82 -4.67
N LYS A 127 18.63 43.40 -4.87
CA LYS A 127 19.32 42.46 -3.98
C LYS A 127 19.95 43.16 -2.79
N VAL A 128 19.81 42.57 -1.61
CA VAL A 128 20.52 43.02 -0.40
C VAL A 128 22.02 42.75 -0.48
N ALA A 129 22.83 43.62 0.12
CA ALA A 129 24.28 43.45 0.18
C ALA A 129 24.65 42.20 1.00
N LEU A 130 25.66 41.45 0.54
CA LEU A 130 26.21 40.29 1.27
C LEU A 130 26.73 40.68 2.65
N ARG A 131 27.28 41.88 2.77
CA ARG A 131 27.77 42.47 4.01
C ARG A 131 26.97 43.74 4.27
N PRO A 132 26.09 43.77 5.28
CA PRO A 132 25.40 44.99 5.67
C PRO A 132 26.40 46.10 6.04
N SER A 133 26.08 47.34 5.70
CA SER A 133 26.94 48.51 5.98
C SER A 133 26.65 49.16 7.34
N THR A 134 25.52 48.83 7.98
CA THR A 134 25.11 49.40 9.27
C THR A 134 24.98 48.31 10.33
N ALA A 135 25.28 48.66 11.59
CA ALA A 135 25.12 47.76 12.73
C ALA A 135 23.66 47.31 12.90
N ARG A 136 22.72 48.20 12.56
CA ARG A 136 21.28 47.93 12.68
C ARG A 136 20.80 46.87 11.67
N GLU A 137 21.27 46.91 10.42
CA GLU A 137 20.97 45.86 9.45
C GLU A 137 21.57 44.50 9.85
N VAL A 138 22.80 44.50 10.40
CA VAL A 138 23.43 43.27 10.93
C VAL A 138 22.57 42.70 12.05
N ALA A 139 22.17 43.53 13.00
CA ALA A 139 21.35 43.14 14.15
C ALA A 139 20.00 42.56 13.71
N LEU A 140 19.30 43.23 12.79
CA LEU A 140 18.04 42.76 12.23
C LEU A 140 18.19 41.39 11.55
N GLY A 141 19.17 41.26 10.64
CA GLY A 141 19.39 40.01 9.93
C GLY A 141 19.76 38.86 10.85
N ASN A 142 20.61 39.10 11.86
CA ASN A 142 20.97 38.08 12.84
C ASN A 142 19.77 37.69 13.72
N THR A 143 18.90 38.64 14.05
CA THR A 143 17.68 38.38 14.85
C THR A 143 16.71 37.49 14.08
N ILE A 144 16.49 37.80 12.79
CA ILE A 144 15.68 36.94 11.89
C ILE A 144 16.30 35.54 11.80
N ALA A 145 17.61 35.45 11.63
CA ALA A 145 18.30 34.17 11.56
C ALA A 145 18.14 33.34 12.83
N PHE A 146 18.32 33.96 14.00
CA PHE A 146 18.16 33.27 15.28
C PHE A 146 16.73 32.80 15.51
N GLU A 147 15.74 33.66 15.28
CA GLU A 147 14.33 33.27 15.41
C GLU A 147 13.93 32.18 14.42
N ALA A 148 14.51 32.18 13.22
CA ALA A 148 14.31 31.11 12.25
C ALA A 148 14.92 29.79 12.71
N LEU A 149 16.13 29.80 13.27
CA LEU A 149 16.82 28.61 13.75
C LEU A 149 16.10 27.88 14.90
N LYS A 150 15.18 28.55 15.60
CA LYS A 150 14.37 27.93 16.66
C LYS A 150 13.42 26.85 16.12
N ALA A 151 13.01 26.91 14.85
CA ALA A 151 12.07 25.94 14.31
C ALA A 151 12.16 25.76 12.78
N GLY A 152 11.97 24.52 12.32
CA GLY A 152 12.20 24.13 10.93
C GLY A 152 11.29 24.79 9.90
N GLU A 153 10.04 25.07 10.28
CA GLU A 153 9.06 25.76 9.45
C GLU A 153 9.44 27.23 9.22
N ARG A 154 10.05 27.88 10.21
CA ARG A 154 10.53 29.27 10.10
C ARG A 154 11.74 29.36 9.17
N VAL A 155 12.66 28.40 9.24
CA VAL A 155 13.75 28.24 8.26
C VAL A 155 13.18 28.12 6.84
N ALA A 156 12.17 27.28 6.64
CA ALA A 156 11.55 27.11 5.34
C ALA A 156 10.89 28.41 4.84
N ASP A 157 10.25 29.16 5.74
CA ASP A 157 9.60 30.43 5.44
C ASP A 157 10.60 31.51 4.98
N VAL A 158 11.73 31.64 5.67
CA VAL A 158 12.82 32.56 5.30
C VAL A 158 13.38 32.24 3.91
N LEU A 159 13.58 30.95 3.60
CA LEU A 159 14.29 30.52 2.39
C LEU A 159 13.40 30.37 1.16
N ARG A 160 12.07 30.30 1.33
CA ARG A 160 11.11 30.06 0.26
C ARG A 160 11.25 31.08 -0.87
N GLY A 161 11.58 30.61 -2.07
CA GLY A 161 11.76 31.45 -3.27
C GLY A 161 13.04 32.30 -3.30
N ARG A 162 13.90 32.21 -2.28
CA ARG A 162 15.08 33.09 -2.10
C ARG A 162 16.43 32.37 -2.18
N VAL A 163 16.40 31.04 -2.19
CA VAL A 163 17.57 30.21 -2.46
C VAL A 163 17.38 29.48 -3.77
N SER A 164 18.40 29.53 -4.64
CA SER A 164 18.41 28.77 -5.88
C SER A 164 18.37 27.28 -5.57
N ALA A 165 17.57 26.53 -6.34
CA ALA A 165 17.63 25.07 -6.36
C ALA A 165 19.07 24.55 -6.55
N HIS A 166 19.94 25.26 -7.25
CA HIS A 166 21.32 24.83 -7.54
C HIS A 166 22.36 25.32 -6.53
N ALA A 167 21.94 25.86 -5.38
CA ALA A 167 22.88 26.31 -4.36
C ALA A 167 23.72 25.12 -3.83
N ALA A 168 25.04 25.25 -3.85
CA ALA A 168 25.93 24.33 -3.15
C ALA A 168 25.76 24.53 -1.64
N LEU A 169 25.37 23.47 -0.93
CA LEU A 169 25.05 23.55 0.49
C LEU A 169 26.09 22.89 1.40
N ASP A 170 27.20 22.37 0.86
CA ASP A 170 28.16 21.55 1.60
C ASP A 170 28.89 22.29 2.72
N HIS A 171 28.83 23.62 2.72
CA HIS A 171 29.40 24.49 3.76
C HIS A 171 28.45 24.74 4.95
N TYR A 172 27.18 24.29 4.87
CA TYR A 172 26.17 24.49 5.91
C TYR A 172 25.98 23.24 6.77
N SER A 173 25.40 23.41 7.96
CA SER A 173 25.18 22.29 8.87
C SER A 173 24.26 21.22 8.26
N PRO A 174 24.41 19.94 8.64
CA PRO A 174 23.47 18.89 8.22
C PRO A 174 21.99 19.21 8.53
N PRO A 175 21.63 19.73 9.74
CA PRO A 175 20.25 20.12 10.01
C PRO A 175 19.71 21.20 9.08
N LEU A 176 20.48 22.28 8.83
CA LEU A 176 20.03 23.34 7.92
C LEU A 176 19.87 22.81 6.48
N ARG A 177 20.82 22.00 6.00
CA ARG A 177 20.73 21.36 4.67
C ARG A 177 19.44 20.58 4.49
N ASP A 178 19.03 19.84 5.52
CA ASP A 178 17.81 19.05 5.52
C ASP A 178 16.57 19.95 5.42
N HIS A 179 16.50 21.04 6.18
CA HIS A 179 15.41 22.01 6.10
C HIS A 179 15.37 22.75 4.76
N VAL A 180 16.53 23.19 4.24
CA VAL A 180 16.65 23.82 2.92
C VAL A 180 16.17 22.86 1.82
N SER A 181 16.57 21.59 1.90
CA SER A 181 16.19 20.56 0.93
C SER A 181 14.67 20.38 0.90
N ARG A 182 14.03 20.25 2.07
CA ARG A 182 12.57 20.18 2.20
C ARG A 182 11.89 21.44 1.67
N ALA A 183 12.41 22.63 2.01
CA ALA A 183 11.85 23.92 1.57
C ALA A 183 11.95 24.12 0.04
N LEU A 184 12.99 23.58 -0.61
CA LEU A 184 13.18 23.61 -2.06
C LEU A 184 12.44 22.47 -2.80
N GLY A 185 11.66 21.65 -2.10
CA GLY A 185 11.04 20.44 -2.67
C GLY A 185 12.07 19.41 -3.16
N ARG A 186 13.34 19.55 -2.75
CA ARG A 186 14.41 18.60 -3.05
C ARG A 186 14.27 17.47 -2.03
N THR A 187 13.62 16.38 -2.39
CA THR A 187 13.79 15.14 -1.62
C THR A 187 15.23 14.68 -1.82
N ARG A 188 16.06 14.79 -0.79
CA ARG A 188 17.40 14.18 -0.80
C ARG A 188 17.17 12.71 -1.14
N ARG A 189 17.89 12.20 -2.16
CA ARG A 189 17.68 10.82 -2.62
C ARG A 189 17.77 9.91 -1.39
N PRO A 190 16.81 9.01 -1.13
CA PRO A 190 16.80 8.17 0.07
C PRO A 190 18.14 7.45 0.32
N THR A 191 18.81 7.03 -0.77
CA THR A 191 20.16 6.47 -0.74
C THR A 191 21.19 7.42 -0.10
N ALA A 192 21.21 8.70 -0.50
CA ALA A 192 22.14 9.68 0.04
C ALA A 192 21.84 10.03 1.51
N THR A 193 20.56 9.99 1.90
CA THR A 193 20.16 10.16 3.30
C THR A 193 20.68 9.02 4.17
N LEU A 194 20.51 7.76 3.74
CA LEU A 194 20.99 6.58 4.44
C LEU A 194 22.53 6.49 4.49
N GLN A 195 23.22 6.86 3.40
CA GLN A 195 24.69 6.91 3.37
C GLN A 195 25.28 7.99 4.29
N ALA A 196 24.55 9.09 4.50
CA ALA A 196 24.96 10.21 5.34
C ALA A 196 24.58 10.06 6.83
N MET A 197 23.90 8.98 7.21
CA MET A 197 23.71 8.61 8.62
C MET A 197 25.06 8.38 9.30
N LYS A 198 25.10 8.45 10.64
CA LYS A 198 26.33 8.29 11.45
C LYS A 198 27.19 7.16 10.85
N VAL A 199 28.42 7.49 10.45
CA VAL A 199 29.30 6.56 9.74
C VAL A 199 29.41 5.30 10.58
N SER A 200 28.99 4.19 9.99
CA SER A 200 29.09 2.90 10.67
C SER A 200 30.56 2.52 10.77
N VAL A 201 30.97 2.09 11.96
CA VAL A 201 32.29 1.49 12.20
C VAL A 201 32.31 0.02 11.78
N ALA A 202 31.13 -0.58 11.62
CA ALA A 202 30.98 -1.98 11.25
C ALA A 202 31.22 -2.21 9.76
N ASP A 203 31.93 -3.29 9.45
CA ASP A 203 32.21 -3.72 8.09
C ASP A 203 30.91 -4.10 7.35
N PRO A 204 30.67 -3.58 6.13
CA PRO A 204 29.46 -3.88 5.37
C PRO A 204 29.27 -5.37 5.04
N GLU A 205 30.36 -6.15 4.90
CA GLU A 205 30.25 -7.60 4.64
C GLU A 205 29.75 -8.32 5.90
N SER A 206 30.26 -7.94 7.08
CA SER A 206 29.72 -8.42 8.37
C SER A 206 28.22 -8.15 8.48
N ARG A 207 27.74 -6.96 8.08
CA ARG A 207 26.29 -6.66 8.07
C ARG A 207 25.54 -7.49 7.02
N ALA A 208 26.10 -7.70 5.84
CA ALA A 208 25.50 -8.54 4.80
C ALA A 208 25.36 -10.02 5.20
N ALA A 209 26.21 -10.50 6.11
CA ALA A 209 26.08 -11.83 6.71
C ALA A 209 24.91 -11.93 7.70
N LYS A 210 24.51 -10.81 8.31
CA LYS A 210 23.42 -10.75 9.31
C LYS A 210 22.02 -10.58 8.72
N VAL A 211 21.91 -10.37 7.41
CA VAL A 211 20.64 -10.04 6.72
C VAL A 211 20.40 -11.00 5.55
N PRO A 212 19.14 -11.44 5.32
CA PRO A 212 18.80 -12.18 4.11
C PRO A 212 18.96 -11.33 2.85
N ALA A 213 19.17 -11.94 1.68
CA ALA A 213 19.26 -11.21 0.42
C ALA A 213 17.91 -10.64 -0.05
N VAL A 214 16.80 -11.19 0.44
CA VAL A 214 15.45 -10.61 0.36
C VAL A 214 14.97 -10.36 1.79
N LEU A 215 14.71 -9.10 2.15
CA LEU A 215 14.33 -8.73 3.52
C LEU A 215 13.07 -9.47 4.00
N TRP A 216 13.00 -9.77 5.31
CA TRP A 216 11.91 -10.51 5.94
C TRP A 216 10.51 -10.05 5.47
N PRO A 217 9.58 -10.96 5.18
CA PRO A 217 8.26 -10.61 4.65
C PRO A 217 7.51 -9.59 5.50
N GLU A 218 7.58 -9.70 6.82
CA GLU A 218 6.91 -8.82 7.77
C GLU A 218 7.46 -7.39 7.71
N TRP A 219 8.79 -7.27 7.55
CA TRP A 219 9.47 -5.99 7.36
C TRP A 219 9.19 -5.42 5.97
N THR A 220 9.26 -6.26 4.94
CA THR A 220 8.99 -5.86 3.55
C THR A 220 7.55 -5.38 3.40
N ALA A 221 6.56 -6.07 3.97
CA ALA A 221 5.15 -5.66 3.90
C ALA A 221 4.90 -4.28 4.52
N ARG A 222 5.64 -3.92 5.57
CA ARG A 222 5.53 -2.63 6.26
C ARG A 222 6.30 -1.50 5.56
N LEU A 223 7.45 -1.82 4.98
CA LEU A 223 8.39 -0.83 4.44
C LEU A 223 8.30 -0.64 2.92
N ALA A 224 7.78 -1.62 2.19
CA ALA A 224 7.72 -1.56 0.73
C ALA A 224 6.58 -0.67 0.21
N PRO A 225 6.81 0.09 -0.89
CA PRO A 225 5.73 0.78 -1.59
C PRO A 225 4.67 -0.21 -2.13
N ARG A 226 3.38 0.10 -1.96
CA ARG A 226 2.20 -0.75 -2.29
C ARG A 226 2.04 -1.15 -3.78
N ARG A 227 3.00 -0.85 -4.66
CA ARG A 227 2.93 -1.09 -6.11
C ARG A 227 4.15 -1.82 -6.69
N LEU A 228 5.06 -2.28 -5.84
CA LEU A 228 6.25 -2.99 -6.27
C LEU A 228 6.13 -4.48 -5.94
N ASP A 229 6.75 -5.30 -6.77
CA ASP A 229 6.94 -6.71 -6.48
C ASP A 229 7.67 -6.88 -5.14
N ALA A 230 7.18 -7.78 -4.29
CA ALA A 230 7.65 -7.93 -2.92
C ALA A 230 9.07 -8.52 -2.85
N GLU A 231 9.47 -9.38 -3.78
CA GLU A 231 10.85 -9.92 -3.82
C GLU A 231 11.84 -8.82 -4.22
N VAL A 232 11.46 -8.02 -5.23
CA VAL A 232 12.26 -6.88 -5.70
C VAL A 232 12.39 -5.82 -4.60
N ALA A 233 11.28 -5.48 -3.94
CA ALA A 233 11.28 -4.51 -2.84
C ALA A 233 12.08 -5.03 -1.64
N GLY A 234 11.90 -6.30 -1.25
CA GLY A 234 12.64 -6.92 -0.16
C GLY A 234 14.15 -6.93 -0.43
N GLY A 235 14.58 -7.26 -1.64
CA GLY A 235 16.00 -7.20 -2.01
C GLY A 235 16.57 -5.77 -2.02
N ALA A 236 15.76 -4.78 -2.40
CA ALA A 236 16.14 -3.38 -2.34
C ALA A 236 16.34 -2.87 -0.91
N LEU A 237 15.43 -3.26 -0.01
CA LEU A 237 15.45 -2.89 1.40
C LEU A 237 16.59 -3.59 2.14
N ALA A 238 16.85 -4.88 1.86
CA ALA A 238 18.00 -5.59 2.42
C ALA A 238 19.33 -4.90 2.05
N ALA A 239 19.51 -4.55 0.77
CA ALA A 239 20.68 -3.78 0.35
C ALA A 239 20.73 -2.40 1.04
N ALA A 240 19.58 -1.75 1.27
CA ALA A 240 19.51 -0.49 2.01
C ALA A 240 20.02 -0.60 3.44
N VAL A 241 19.66 -1.67 4.16
CA VAL A 241 20.23 -1.96 5.47
C VAL A 241 21.75 -2.12 5.39
N VAL A 242 22.25 -2.86 4.38
CA VAL A 242 23.69 -3.10 4.19
C VAL A 242 24.49 -1.81 3.96
N PHE A 243 24.10 -0.91 3.05
CA PHE A 243 24.91 0.29 2.78
C PHE A 243 24.68 1.46 3.75
N THR A 244 23.71 1.38 4.67
CA THR A 244 23.42 2.49 5.60
C THR A 244 24.65 2.86 6.43
N GLY A 245 24.98 4.15 6.50
CA GLY A 245 26.19 4.65 7.18
C GLY A 245 27.52 4.33 6.47
N THR A 246 27.48 3.86 5.22
CA THR A 246 28.68 3.49 4.43
C THR A 246 28.78 4.33 3.16
N ARG A 247 29.93 4.24 2.46
CA ARG A 247 30.12 4.82 1.11
C ARG A 247 29.69 3.89 -0.03
N LEU A 248 29.17 2.69 0.26
CA LEU A 248 28.78 1.73 -0.77
C LEU A 248 27.59 2.27 -1.58
N THR A 249 27.64 2.04 -2.89
CA THR A 249 26.46 2.25 -3.73
C THR A 249 25.42 1.17 -3.46
N HIS A 250 24.15 1.45 -3.75
CA HIS A 250 23.07 0.46 -3.64
C HIS A 250 23.40 -0.82 -4.43
N GLY A 251 23.90 -0.67 -5.66
CA GLY A 251 24.32 -1.81 -6.50
C GLY A 251 25.49 -2.61 -5.92
N SER A 252 26.46 -1.95 -5.28
CA SER A 252 27.56 -2.63 -4.59
C SER A 252 27.06 -3.42 -3.38
N ALA A 253 26.12 -2.88 -2.62
CA ALA A 253 25.54 -3.58 -1.48
C ALA A 253 24.67 -4.78 -1.89
N ILE A 254 23.96 -4.69 -3.02
CA ILE A 254 23.27 -5.86 -3.59
C ILE A 254 24.28 -6.97 -3.88
N LYS A 255 25.45 -6.67 -4.45
CA LYS A 255 26.47 -7.67 -4.78
C LYS A 255 27.03 -8.40 -3.56
N LEU A 256 27.01 -7.77 -2.37
CA LEU A 256 27.38 -8.43 -1.13
C LEU A 256 26.34 -9.46 -0.67
N LEU A 257 25.07 -9.28 -1.07
CA LEU A 257 23.97 -10.18 -0.73
C LEU A 257 23.75 -11.26 -1.81
N ASP A 258 23.90 -10.88 -3.07
CA ASP A 258 23.77 -11.74 -4.26
C ASP A 258 24.79 -11.29 -5.32
N PRO A 259 25.95 -11.97 -5.41
CA PRO A 259 27.02 -11.61 -6.35
C PRO A 259 26.59 -11.57 -7.82
N GLU A 260 25.58 -12.37 -8.18
CA GLU A 260 25.08 -12.54 -9.56
C GLU A 260 23.92 -11.58 -9.89
N ALA A 261 23.50 -10.74 -8.94
CA ALA A 261 22.37 -9.84 -9.14
C ALA A 261 22.66 -8.74 -10.18
N GLN A 262 21.70 -8.54 -11.09
CA GLN A 262 21.76 -7.44 -12.07
C GLN A 262 21.35 -6.11 -11.43
N GLY A 263 22.30 -5.19 -11.27
CA GLY A 263 22.11 -3.91 -10.56
C GLY A 263 21.07 -2.92 -11.13
N ARG A 264 20.50 -3.17 -12.31
CA ARG A 264 19.58 -2.23 -13.00
C ARG A 264 18.13 -2.26 -12.46
N GLN A 265 17.67 -3.38 -11.89
CA GLN A 265 16.27 -3.57 -11.47
C GLN A 265 15.89 -2.76 -10.20
N VAL A 266 16.87 -2.35 -9.39
CA VAL A 266 16.61 -1.91 -8.00
C VAL A 266 16.62 -0.38 -7.80
N SER A 267 17.16 0.36 -8.78
CA SER A 267 17.17 1.84 -8.75
C SER A 267 15.75 2.45 -8.76
N HIS A 268 14.74 1.71 -9.23
CA HIS A 268 13.34 2.16 -9.23
C HIS A 268 12.71 2.12 -7.84
N VAL A 269 13.04 1.14 -6.99
CA VAL A 269 12.50 1.03 -5.62
C VAL A 269 12.96 2.20 -4.77
N MET A 270 14.28 2.46 -4.75
CA MET A 270 14.85 3.60 -4.00
C MET A 270 14.35 4.96 -4.51
N ARG A 271 14.01 5.07 -5.81
CA ARG A 271 13.42 6.28 -6.39
C ARG A 271 11.95 6.45 -6.01
N SER A 272 11.23 5.35 -5.78
CA SER A 272 9.84 5.37 -5.31
C SER A 272 9.73 5.73 -3.83
N LEU A 273 10.73 5.39 -3.01
CA LEU A 273 10.83 5.72 -1.57
C LEU A 273 11.14 7.21 -1.28
N GLY A 274 11.20 8.09 -2.29
CA GLY A 274 11.50 9.51 -2.11
C GLY A 274 10.46 10.45 -2.72
N ARG A 275 9.22 9.97 -2.92
CA ARG A 275 8.15 10.71 -3.60
C ARG A 275 6.92 10.98 -2.72
N ASN A 276 6.72 10.31 -1.57
CA ASN A 276 5.53 10.48 -0.73
C ASN A 276 5.83 10.61 0.78
N ALA A 277 4.98 11.33 1.51
CA ALA A 277 5.14 11.70 2.92
C ALA A 277 5.33 10.58 3.98
N PRO A 278 4.87 9.30 3.82
CA PRO A 278 5.09 8.24 4.83
C PRO A 278 6.52 7.65 4.86
N GLU A 279 7.46 8.17 4.07
CA GLU A 279 8.75 7.52 3.77
C GLU A 279 9.89 7.90 4.76
N ALA A 280 9.70 8.96 5.57
CA ALA A 280 10.64 9.29 6.64
C ALA A 280 10.72 8.17 7.70
N ASP A 281 9.60 7.48 7.93
CA ASP A 281 9.53 6.34 8.84
C ASP A 281 10.25 5.12 8.27
N THR A 282 10.19 4.90 6.94
CA THR A 282 10.94 3.83 6.28
C THR A 282 12.46 4.05 6.38
N ILE A 283 12.94 5.26 6.08
CA ILE A 283 14.37 5.58 6.18
C ILE A 283 14.85 5.44 7.63
N ARG A 284 14.06 5.93 8.60
CA ARG A 284 14.37 5.82 10.03
C ARG A 284 14.36 4.36 10.50
N ALA A 285 13.41 3.56 10.03
CA ALA A 285 13.32 2.13 10.33
C ALA A 285 14.54 1.36 9.81
N ILE A 286 14.97 1.63 8.57
CA ILE A 286 16.18 1.03 7.99
C ILE A 286 17.42 1.43 8.80
N ALA A 287 17.54 2.71 9.18
CA ALA A 287 18.68 3.19 9.97
C ALA A 287 18.74 2.56 11.36
N ARG A 288 17.60 2.41 12.03
CA ARG A 288 17.51 1.73 13.33
C ARG A 288 17.84 0.23 13.23
N LEU A 289 17.32 -0.44 12.19
CA LEU A 289 17.64 -1.84 11.94
C LEU A 289 19.14 -2.03 11.67
N ALA A 290 19.76 -1.17 10.86
CA ALA A 290 21.19 -1.23 10.60
C ALA A 290 22.01 -1.05 11.89
N ALA A 291 21.69 -0.07 12.73
CA ALA A 291 22.35 0.14 14.02
C ALA A 291 22.19 -1.07 14.96
N PHE A 292 20.98 -1.62 15.04
CA PHE A 292 20.70 -2.81 15.85
C PHE A 292 21.54 -4.02 15.40
N LEU A 293 21.68 -4.23 14.09
CA LEU A 293 22.49 -5.32 13.54
C LEU A 293 24.00 -5.07 13.68
N ASP A 294 24.43 -3.82 13.83
CA ASP A 294 25.83 -3.52 14.13
C ASP A 294 26.16 -3.83 15.60
N GLU A 295 25.22 -3.58 16.51
CA GLU A 295 25.38 -3.78 17.95
C GLU A 295 25.08 -5.22 18.41
N THR A 296 24.28 -5.96 17.65
CA THR A 296 23.81 -7.31 18.02
C THR A 296 24.35 -8.38 17.05
N SER A 297 24.66 -9.56 17.57
CA SER A 297 24.96 -10.75 16.77
C SER A 297 23.70 -11.61 16.66
N PRO A 298 23.03 -11.64 15.49
CA PRO A 298 21.87 -12.50 15.29
C PRO A 298 22.28 -13.98 15.28
N PRO A 299 21.34 -14.90 15.58
CA PRO A 299 21.63 -16.34 15.67
C PRO A 299 21.81 -17.02 14.31
N ILE A 300 21.60 -16.32 13.19
CA ILE A 300 21.73 -16.87 11.84
C ILE A 300 22.81 -16.11 11.08
N ASP A 301 23.79 -16.84 10.53
CA ASP A 301 24.69 -16.33 9.49
C ASP A 301 24.07 -16.60 8.11
N PHE A 302 23.42 -15.58 7.55
CA PHE A 302 22.79 -15.67 6.23
C PHE A 302 23.81 -15.79 5.10
N ALA A 303 25.05 -15.31 5.23
CA ALA A 303 26.06 -15.53 4.20
C ALA A 303 26.40 -17.01 4.09
N ARG A 304 26.60 -17.69 5.23
CA ARG A 304 26.77 -19.13 5.29
C ARG A 304 25.53 -19.87 4.78
N ARG A 305 24.32 -19.47 5.19
CA ARG A 305 23.07 -20.09 4.71
C ARG A 305 22.88 -19.98 3.21
N ARG A 306 23.27 -18.88 2.56
CA ARG A 306 23.16 -18.70 1.10
C ARG A 306 24.11 -19.60 0.32
N ALA A 307 25.23 -20.01 0.91
CA ALA A 307 26.24 -20.86 0.29
C ALA A 307 25.95 -22.36 0.44
N LEU A 308 24.97 -22.75 1.26
CA LEU A 308 24.59 -24.14 1.48
C LEU A 308 23.94 -24.76 0.22
N ASP A 309 24.17 -26.05 -0.02
CA ASP A 309 23.45 -26.79 -1.07
C ASP A 309 22.06 -27.20 -0.59
N TYR A 310 21.03 -26.73 -1.31
CA TYR A 310 19.62 -27.02 -1.05
C TYR A 310 19.04 -28.06 -2.01
N SER A 311 19.86 -28.73 -2.82
CA SER A 311 19.38 -29.75 -3.78
C SER A 311 18.53 -30.83 -3.09
N GLY A 312 18.94 -31.27 -1.90
CA GLY A 312 18.25 -32.29 -1.10
C GLY A 312 17.14 -31.78 -0.18
N ILE A 313 16.79 -30.48 -0.20
CA ILE A 313 15.78 -29.97 0.74
C ILE A 313 14.38 -30.52 0.42
N LEU A 314 13.72 -31.05 1.45
CA LEU A 314 12.37 -31.58 1.45
C LEU A 314 12.09 -32.55 0.28
N PRO A 315 12.63 -33.78 0.34
CA PRO A 315 12.25 -34.85 -0.59
C PRO A 315 10.74 -35.05 -0.65
N ARG A 316 10.26 -35.52 -1.80
CA ARG A 316 8.83 -35.69 -2.06
C ARG A 316 8.16 -36.62 -1.04
N ASP A 317 8.85 -37.68 -0.61
CA ASP A 317 8.30 -38.64 0.34
C ASP A 317 8.16 -38.03 1.73
N GLU A 318 9.15 -37.23 2.18
CA GLU A 318 9.09 -36.49 3.44
C GLU A 318 7.89 -35.52 3.44
N TRP A 319 7.62 -34.82 2.33
CA TRP A 319 6.42 -33.99 2.20
C TRP A 319 5.11 -34.78 2.36
N HIS A 320 5.03 -35.96 1.75
CA HIS A 320 3.87 -36.84 1.90
C HIS A 320 3.72 -37.36 3.33
N GLU A 321 4.81 -37.65 4.01
CA GLU A 321 4.83 -38.07 5.42
C GLU A 321 4.35 -36.95 6.33
N ILE A 322 4.83 -35.72 6.15
CA ILE A 322 4.36 -34.53 6.88
C ILE A 322 2.84 -34.36 6.68
N CYS A 323 2.38 -34.41 5.43
CA CYS A 323 0.96 -34.26 5.12
C CYS A 323 0.10 -35.37 5.74
N ARG A 324 0.61 -36.62 5.74
CA ARG A 324 -0.03 -37.77 6.37
C ARG A 324 -0.12 -37.61 7.89
N ALA A 325 0.98 -37.20 8.54
CA ALA A 325 1.05 -37.01 9.98
C ALA A 325 0.10 -35.91 10.47
N VAL A 326 -0.04 -34.83 9.70
CA VAL A 326 -0.93 -33.69 10.02
C VAL A 326 -2.36 -33.89 9.47
N ASN A 327 -2.65 -35.02 8.81
CA ASN A 327 -3.94 -35.36 8.23
C ASN A 327 -4.47 -34.32 7.21
N VAL A 328 -3.62 -33.90 6.26
CA VAL A 328 -3.96 -32.97 5.18
C VAL A 328 -3.62 -33.55 3.82
N LEU A 329 -4.37 -33.18 2.77
CA LEU A 329 -4.05 -33.63 1.41
C LEU A 329 -2.72 -33.01 0.94
N PRO A 330 -1.82 -33.79 0.32
CA PRO A 330 -0.51 -33.31 -0.13
C PRO A 330 -0.59 -32.34 -1.32
N GLY A 331 -1.74 -32.24 -2.00
CA GLY A 331 -1.97 -31.25 -3.06
C GLY A 331 -1.19 -31.49 -4.36
N GLY A 332 -0.69 -32.72 -4.57
CA GLY A 332 0.11 -33.09 -5.73
C GLY A 332 1.46 -32.37 -5.80
N ASP A 333 2.09 -32.42 -6.97
CA ASP A 333 3.45 -31.93 -7.22
C ASP A 333 3.57 -30.43 -6.99
N ARG A 334 2.53 -29.68 -7.35
CA ARG A 334 2.50 -28.22 -7.23
C ARG A 334 2.67 -27.76 -5.79
N ARG A 335 2.01 -28.39 -4.83
CA ARG A 335 2.06 -27.99 -3.42
C ARG A 335 3.37 -28.42 -2.76
N TRP A 336 3.93 -29.55 -3.17
CA TRP A 336 5.29 -29.95 -2.78
C TRP A 336 6.34 -28.94 -3.28
N GLN A 337 6.27 -28.52 -4.55
CA GLN A 337 7.16 -27.49 -5.09
C GLN A 337 7.05 -26.17 -4.33
N LEU A 338 5.84 -25.75 -3.94
CA LEU A 338 5.61 -24.57 -3.10
C LEU A 338 6.22 -24.73 -1.70
N ALA A 339 6.04 -25.87 -1.05
CA ALA A 339 6.63 -26.16 0.26
C ALA A 339 8.17 -26.16 0.21
N ARG A 340 8.75 -26.77 -0.82
CA ARG A 340 10.19 -26.83 -1.05
C ARG A 340 10.78 -25.45 -1.33
N ALA A 341 10.13 -24.65 -2.18
CA ALA A 341 10.52 -23.27 -2.46
C ALA A 341 10.36 -22.36 -1.24
N HIS A 342 9.31 -22.56 -0.42
CA HIS A 342 9.11 -21.85 0.83
C HIS A 342 10.26 -22.12 1.82
N LEU A 343 10.64 -23.39 2.02
CA LEU A 343 11.76 -23.74 2.89
C LEU A 343 13.09 -23.18 2.38
N TYR A 344 13.34 -23.25 1.07
CA TYR A 344 14.53 -22.64 0.47
C TYR A 344 14.59 -21.13 0.76
N SER A 345 13.50 -20.41 0.51
CA SER A 345 13.44 -18.95 0.76
C SER A 345 13.63 -18.63 2.24
N LEU A 346 13.00 -19.40 3.13
CA LEU A 346 13.09 -19.22 4.59
C LEU A 346 14.51 -19.45 5.10
N LEU A 347 15.15 -20.56 4.72
CA LEU A 347 16.44 -20.97 5.26
C LEU A 347 17.61 -20.20 4.67
N SER A 348 17.59 -19.97 3.35
CA SER A 348 18.68 -19.28 2.64
C SER A 348 18.57 -17.76 2.74
N GLY A 349 17.35 -17.23 2.89
CA GLY A 349 17.07 -15.81 2.72
C GLY A 349 17.37 -15.30 1.31
N ASN A 350 17.56 -16.18 0.33
CA ASN A 350 17.95 -15.84 -1.04
C ASN A 350 16.73 -15.69 -1.97
N ARG A 351 16.97 -15.15 -3.16
CA ARG A 351 15.97 -15.06 -4.24
C ARG A 351 15.60 -16.45 -4.73
N LEU A 352 14.33 -16.68 -5.04
CA LEU A 352 13.85 -17.98 -5.51
C LEU A 352 14.55 -18.44 -6.79
N ALA A 353 14.90 -17.50 -7.68
CA ALA A 353 15.62 -17.78 -8.91
C ALA A 353 17.02 -18.40 -8.70
N ARG A 354 17.56 -18.37 -7.47
CA ARG A 354 18.83 -18.99 -7.09
C ARG A 354 18.68 -20.40 -6.55
N ALA A 355 17.46 -20.90 -6.37
CA ALA A 355 17.24 -22.26 -5.93
C ALA A 355 17.83 -23.25 -6.95
N PRO A 356 18.47 -24.36 -6.49
CA PRO A 356 19.04 -25.36 -7.40
C PRO A 356 17.99 -26.02 -8.30
N PHE A 357 16.72 -25.99 -7.87
CA PHE A 357 15.55 -26.50 -8.58
C PHE A 357 14.73 -25.41 -9.29
N ALA A 358 15.25 -24.19 -9.44
CA ALA A 358 14.54 -23.07 -10.08
C ALA A 358 14.25 -23.29 -11.58
N ARG A 359 14.94 -24.25 -12.21
CA ARG A 359 14.76 -24.62 -13.63
C ARG A 359 13.79 -25.79 -13.84
N GLU A 360 13.27 -26.38 -12.77
CA GLU A 360 12.27 -27.45 -12.88
C GLU A 360 10.96 -26.92 -13.47
N ASP A 361 10.27 -27.75 -14.24
CA ASP A 361 8.99 -27.37 -14.85
C ASP A 361 7.94 -27.04 -13.78
N GLY A 362 7.27 -25.90 -13.99
CA GLY A 362 6.29 -25.41 -13.04
C GLY A 362 6.92 -24.93 -11.72
N PHE A 363 8.16 -24.46 -11.69
CA PHE A 363 8.72 -23.79 -10.51
C PHE A 363 7.84 -22.59 -10.07
N PRO A 364 7.49 -22.44 -8.79
CA PRO A 364 6.54 -21.42 -8.33
C PRO A 364 7.13 -20.01 -8.36
N SER A 365 6.28 -19.02 -8.62
CA SER A 365 6.64 -17.61 -8.48
C SER A 365 6.68 -17.18 -7.01
N PHE A 366 7.37 -16.07 -6.72
CA PHE A 366 7.46 -15.52 -5.35
C PHE A 366 6.09 -15.18 -4.74
N SER A 367 5.16 -14.67 -5.57
CA SER A 367 3.80 -14.38 -5.13
C SER A 367 3.04 -15.64 -4.72
N GLU A 368 3.23 -16.75 -5.44
CA GLU A 368 2.60 -18.03 -5.09
C GLU A 368 3.18 -18.65 -3.83
N VAL A 369 4.50 -18.54 -3.63
CA VAL A 369 5.15 -18.97 -2.38
C VAL A 369 4.67 -18.13 -1.18
N SER A 370 4.48 -16.82 -1.38
CA SER A 370 3.92 -15.94 -0.35
C SER A 370 2.48 -16.31 0.00
N ASN A 371 1.62 -16.52 -1.00
CA ASN A 371 0.24 -16.98 -0.78
C ASN A 371 0.19 -18.35 -0.09
N PHE A 372 1.10 -19.26 -0.45
CA PHE A 372 1.22 -20.57 0.19
C PHE A 372 1.59 -20.45 1.68
N ARG A 373 2.56 -19.58 2.01
CA ARG A 373 2.95 -19.29 3.39
C ARG A 373 1.78 -18.73 4.19
N ASP A 374 1.07 -17.76 3.63
CA ASP A 374 -0.03 -17.07 4.34
C ASP A 374 -1.24 -18.01 4.54
N ALA A 375 -1.39 -19.03 3.68
CA ALA A 375 -2.41 -20.06 3.77
C ALA A 375 -1.95 -21.35 4.47
N LEU A 376 -0.79 -21.38 5.13
CA LEU A 376 -0.19 -22.59 5.70
C LEU A 376 -0.88 -23.00 7.01
N PRO A 377 -1.44 -24.23 7.12
CA PRO A 377 -2.02 -24.70 8.37
C PRO A 377 -0.96 -24.82 9.47
N GLY A 378 -1.30 -24.45 10.70
CA GLY A 378 -0.36 -24.40 11.82
C GLY A 378 0.38 -25.72 12.07
N GLY A 379 -0.30 -26.87 11.95
CA GLY A 379 0.34 -28.19 12.08
C GLY A 379 1.39 -28.47 10.99
N VAL A 380 1.10 -28.08 9.74
CA VAL A 380 2.04 -28.22 8.61
C VAL A 380 3.21 -27.25 8.79
N ALA A 381 2.95 -26.02 9.25
CA ALA A 381 3.98 -25.03 9.53
C ALA A 381 4.98 -25.52 10.59
N THR A 382 4.50 -26.17 11.66
CA THR A 382 5.35 -26.77 12.68
C THR A 382 6.19 -27.92 12.13
N ALA A 383 5.57 -28.86 11.40
CA ALA A 383 6.29 -29.99 10.81
C ALA A 383 7.35 -29.55 9.77
N LEU A 384 7.06 -28.53 8.95
CA LEU A 384 8.04 -27.96 8.03
C LEU A 384 9.20 -27.28 8.76
N ARG A 385 8.95 -26.64 9.91
CA ARG A 385 10.00 -26.05 10.75
C ARG A 385 10.92 -27.12 11.36
N GLU A 386 10.36 -28.25 11.76
CA GLU A 386 11.11 -29.41 12.26
C GLU A 386 11.97 -30.04 11.16
N ALA A 387 11.40 -30.27 9.97
CA ALA A 387 12.13 -30.75 8.80
C ALA A 387 13.28 -29.78 8.41
N ALA A 388 13.02 -28.48 8.45
CA ALA A 388 14.03 -27.46 8.21
C ALA A 388 15.18 -27.50 9.25
N ALA A 389 14.85 -27.69 10.54
CA ALA A 389 15.86 -27.84 11.59
C ALA A 389 16.69 -29.11 11.40
N ALA A 390 16.05 -30.24 11.06
CA ALA A 390 16.73 -31.50 10.77
C ALA A 390 17.68 -31.38 9.57
N PHE A 391 17.25 -30.70 8.50
CA PHE A 391 18.08 -30.42 7.33
C PHE A 391 19.34 -29.62 7.68
N LEU A 392 19.20 -28.54 8.46
CA LEU A 392 20.34 -27.73 8.91
C LEU A 392 21.30 -28.52 9.81
N LYS A 393 20.77 -29.34 10.71
CA LYS A 393 21.58 -30.19 11.58
C LYS A 393 22.40 -31.21 10.78
N THR A 394 21.81 -31.83 9.76
CA THR A 394 22.53 -32.72 8.83
C THR A 394 23.64 -31.99 8.07
N ALA A 395 23.42 -30.71 7.74
CA ALA A 395 24.44 -29.84 7.15
C ALA A 395 25.49 -29.32 8.15
N GLY A 396 25.43 -29.74 9.44
CA GLY A 396 26.36 -29.30 10.48
C GLY A 396 26.13 -27.88 10.99
N ILE A 397 24.92 -27.34 10.81
CA ILE A 397 24.55 -25.98 11.22
C ILE A 397 23.62 -26.04 12.45
N ASP A 398 24.10 -25.55 13.58
CA ASP A 398 23.35 -25.45 14.84
C ASP A 398 22.75 -24.04 15.02
N GLU A 399 21.83 -23.68 14.12
CA GLU A 399 21.14 -22.39 14.09
C GLU A 399 19.63 -22.62 13.96
N PRO A 400 18.78 -21.70 14.44
CA PRO A 400 17.34 -21.83 14.26
C PRO A 400 16.95 -21.76 12.76
N PRO A 401 15.87 -22.45 12.33
CA PRO A 401 15.42 -22.40 10.93
C PRO A 401 15.07 -21.00 10.43
N SER A 402 14.57 -20.14 11.31
CA SER A 402 14.15 -18.78 10.99
C SER A 402 14.46 -17.84 12.14
N TRP A 403 14.84 -16.60 11.82
CA TRP A 403 14.99 -15.52 12.78
C TRP A 403 14.58 -14.21 12.12
N VAL A 404 13.86 -13.37 12.86
CA VAL A 404 13.43 -12.03 12.43
C VAL A 404 13.54 -11.08 13.64
N PRO A 405 14.10 -9.88 13.48
CA PRO A 405 14.12 -8.89 14.55
C PRO A 405 12.72 -8.33 14.81
N SER A 406 12.41 -8.03 16.08
CA SER A 406 11.14 -7.39 16.45
C SER A 406 10.97 -6.06 15.69
N PRO A 407 9.81 -5.81 15.06
CA PRO A 407 9.55 -4.53 14.39
C PRO A 407 9.66 -3.31 15.32
N GLU A 408 9.53 -3.50 16.64
CA GLU A 408 9.69 -2.46 17.66
C GLU A 408 11.09 -1.84 17.65
N VAL A 409 12.12 -2.60 17.23
CA VAL A 409 13.49 -2.10 17.04
C VAL A 409 13.52 -0.90 16.09
N ALA A 410 12.66 -0.91 15.07
CA ALA A 410 12.52 0.20 14.13
C ALA A 410 11.53 1.29 14.61
N GLY A 411 10.91 1.12 15.77
CA GLY A 411 9.79 1.94 16.25
C GLY A 411 8.50 1.71 15.46
N MET A 412 8.35 0.55 14.82
CA MET A 412 7.09 0.15 14.20
C MET A 412 6.21 -0.52 15.26
N GLY A 413 4.95 -0.10 15.37
CA GLY A 413 4.01 -0.62 16.37
C GLY A 413 3.74 -2.14 16.23
N PRO A 414 3.21 -2.77 17.29
CA PRO A 414 2.79 -4.16 17.28
C PRO A 414 1.46 -4.29 16.54
N ASP A 415 1.50 -4.47 15.22
CA ASP A 415 0.37 -5.00 14.46
C ASP A 415 0.73 -6.43 14.03
N LEU A 416 0.27 -7.39 14.82
CA LEU A 416 0.23 -8.79 14.39
C LEU A 416 -1.16 -9.00 13.77
N PRO A 417 -1.29 -9.08 12.43
CA PRO A 417 -2.50 -9.69 11.88
C PRO A 417 -2.61 -11.09 12.49
N GLU A 418 -3.77 -11.39 13.09
CA GLU A 418 -4.01 -12.74 13.62
C GLU A 418 -3.75 -13.76 12.50
N PRO A 419 -3.01 -14.85 12.79
CA PRO A 419 -2.77 -15.88 11.80
C PRO A 419 -4.13 -16.38 11.29
N SER A 420 -4.40 -16.16 10.01
CA SER A 420 -5.62 -16.67 9.41
C SER A 420 -5.61 -18.19 9.57
N ARG A 421 -6.65 -18.74 10.19
CA ARG A 421 -6.84 -20.20 10.27
C ARG A 421 -7.23 -20.69 8.87
N SER A 422 -6.24 -20.90 8.03
CA SER A 422 -6.41 -21.58 6.75
C SER A 422 -6.51 -23.08 7.02
N GLU A 423 -7.69 -23.65 6.75
CA GLU A 423 -7.91 -25.09 6.81
C GLU A 423 -7.71 -25.67 5.42
N TRP A 424 -6.57 -26.33 5.21
CA TRP A 424 -6.41 -27.18 4.02
C TRP A 424 -7.34 -28.38 4.10
N PRO A 425 -7.83 -28.89 2.96
CA PRO A 425 -8.66 -30.08 2.95
C PRO A 425 -7.96 -31.24 3.66
N HIS A 426 -8.62 -31.81 4.66
CA HIS A 426 -8.13 -32.99 5.36
C HIS A 426 -7.84 -34.13 4.38
N ALA A 427 -6.76 -34.87 4.61
CA ALA A 427 -6.54 -36.15 3.98
C ALA A 427 -7.63 -37.10 4.46
N ARG A 428 -8.78 -37.18 3.75
CA ARG A 428 -9.96 -37.93 4.21
C ARG A 428 -9.56 -39.30 4.80
N PRO A 429 -9.84 -39.59 6.09
CA PRO A 429 -9.58 -40.90 6.69
C PRO A 429 -10.62 -41.97 6.33
N ALA A 430 -11.50 -41.69 5.36
CA ALA A 430 -12.78 -42.38 5.24
C ALA A 430 -12.69 -43.89 4.94
N ARG A 431 -11.59 -44.40 4.36
CA ARG A 431 -11.46 -45.84 4.07
C ARG A 431 -10.97 -46.65 5.27
N ALA A 432 -10.08 -46.09 6.09
CA ALA A 432 -9.50 -46.80 7.23
C ALA A 432 -10.44 -46.83 8.45
N ALA A 433 -11.35 -45.86 8.56
CA ALA A 433 -12.38 -45.81 9.61
C ALA A 433 -13.59 -46.74 9.37
N VAL A 434 -13.69 -47.33 8.19
CA VAL A 434 -14.81 -48.21 7.80
C VAL A 434 -14.33 -49.65 7.80
N GLU A 435 -14.67 -50.37 8.86
CA GLU A 435 -14.35 -51.80 8.97
C GLU A 435 -15.24 -52.60 7.99
N PRO A 436 -14.67 -53.30 7.00
CA PRO A 436 -15.45 -53.93 5.92
C PRO A 436 -16.45 -54.98 6.43
N SER A 437 -16.05 -55.79 7.40
CA SER A 437 -16.87 -56.87 7.99
C SER A 437 -18.17 -56.34 8.59
N ARG A 438 -18.09 -55.32 9.44
CA ARG A 438 -19.23 -54.68 10.09
C ARG A 438 -20.10 -53.91 9.10
N THR A 439 -19.50 -53.33 8.06
CA THR A 439 -20.22 -52.65 6.98
C THR A 439 -21.09 -53.63 6.18
N ILE A 440 -20.54 -54.80 5.82
CA ILE A 440 -21.26 -55.88 5.14
C ILE A 440 -22.37 -56.43 6.03
N ALA A 441 -22.08 -56.71 7.31
CA ALA A 441 -23.06 -57.23 8.25
C ALA A 441 -24.23 -56.24 8.48
N ALA A 442 -23.95 -54.96 8.71
CA ALA A 442 -24.97 -53.94 8.90
C ALA A 442 -25.84 -53.75 7.65
N TYR A 443 -25.21 -53.80 6.46
CA TYR A 443 -25.91 -53.68 5.20
C TYR A 443 -26.79 -54.90 4.88
N SER A 444 -26.29 -56.11 5.16
CA SER A 444 -27.06 -57.36 5.05
C SER A 444 -28.20 -57.44 6.06
N ALA A 445 -28.05 -56.82 7.24
CA ALA A 445 -29.10 -56.67 8.26
C ALA A 445 -30.20 -55.65 7.88
N GLY A 446 -30.20 -55.13 6.65
CA GLY A 446 -31.27 -54.29 6.13
C GLY A 446 -30.99 -52.80 6.15
N ARG A 447 -29.97 -52.33 6.88
CA ARG A 447 -29.62 -50.90 6.97
C ARG A 447 -29.21 -50.29 5.64
N SER A 448 -29.47 -49.01 5.50
CA SER A 448 -29.15 -48.28 4.27
C SER A 448 -27.67 -47.88 4.20
N VAL A 449 -27.16 -47.72 2.97
CA VAL A 449 -25.80 -47.18 2.74
C VAL A 449 -25.61 -45.81 3.42
N MET A 450 -26.70 -45.04 3.57
CA MET A 450 -26.68 -43.74 4.25
C MET A 450 -26.57 -43.87 5.76
N GLU A 451 -27.37 -44.75 6.37
CA GLU A 451 -27.31 -45.02 7.81
C GLU A 451 -25.94 -45.54 8.25
N ILE A 452 -25.37 -46.46 7.47
CA ILE A 452 -24.02 -46.98 7.73
C ILE A 452 -22.97 -45.87 7.56
N ALA A 453 -23.19 -44.95 6.61
CA ALA A 453 -22.28 -43.83 6.41
C ALA A 453 -22.32 -42.83 7.59
N VAL A 454 -23.50 -42.59 8.17
CA VAL A 454 -23.68 -41.75 9.36
C VAL A 454 -22.97 -42.37 10.57
N ASP A 455 -23.15 -43.66 10.83
CA ASP A 455 -22.53 -44.36 11.95
C ASP A 455 -20.99 -44.34 11.92
N HIS A 456 -20.42 -44.41 10.72
CA HIS A 456 -18.97 -44.36 10.51
C HIS A 456 -18.44 -42.94 10.32
N GLY A 457 -19.30 -41.91 10.30
CA GLY A 457 -18.90 -40.52 10.06
C GLY A 457 -18.30 -40.27 8.67
N VAL A 458 -18.71 -41.05 7.66
CA VAL A 458 -18.16 -41.01 6.29
C VAL A 458 -19.22 -40.64 5.26
N ALA A 459 -18.81 -40.32 4.04
CA ALA A 459 -19.74 -40.09 2.93
C ALA A 459 -20.36 -41.40 2.41
N ARG A 460 -21.62 -41.37 1.94
CA ARG A 460 -22.33 -42.56 1.38
C ARG A 460 -21.55 -43.28 0.27
N GLN A 461 -20.76 -42.53 -0.51
CA GLN A 461 -19.95 -43.04 -1.61
C GLN A 461 -18.79 -43.91 -1.10
N THR A 462 -18.28 -43.63 0.10
CA THR A 462 -17.23 -44.42 0.76
C THR A 462 -17.76 -45.79 1.16
N VAL A 463 -18.92 -45.85 1.83
CA VAL A 463 -19.59 -47.11 2.17
C VAL A 463 -19.96 -47.90 0.92
N GLY A 464 -20.49 -47.23 -0.11
CA GLY A 464 -20.79 -47.87 -1.39
C GLY A 464 -19.56 -48.48 -2.07
N ARG A 465 -18.39 -47.86 -1.93
CA ARG A 465 -17.13 -48.38 -2.49
C ARG A 465 -16.58 -49.55 -1.67
N VAL A 466 -16.69 -49.51 -0.35
CA VAL A 466 -16.31 -50.64 0.54
C VAL A 466 -17.19 -51.87 0.27
N LEU A 467 -18.51 -51.68 0.09
CA LEU A 467 -19.43 -52.76 -0.28
C LEU A 467 -19.12 -53.32 -1.67
N ALA A 468 -18.82 -52.46 -2.65
CA ALA A 468 -18.45 -52.90 -4.00
C ALA A 468 -17.13 -53.68 -4.05
N ASP A 469 -16.10 -53.22 -3.31
CA ASP A 469 -14.81 -53.91 -3.20
C ASP A 469 -14.95 -55.27 -2.50
N ALA A 470 -15.95 -55.43 -1.63
CA ALA A 470 -16.31 -56.68 -0.99
C ALA A 470 -17.28 -57.55 -1.81
N GLY A 471 -17.63 -57.16 -3.04
CA GLY A 471 -18.52 -57.90 -3.93
C GLY A 471 -20.01 -57.83 -3.57
N VAL A 472 -20.42 -56.86 -2.75
CA VAL A 472 -21.82 -56.68 -2.32
C VAL A 472 -22.54 -55.64 -3.18
N ASP A 473 -23.53 -56.09 -3.95
CA ASP A 473 -24.37 -55.20 -4.76
C ASP A 473 -25.29 -54.34 -3.89
N THR A 474 -25.18 -53.02 -4.06
CA THR A 474 -26.01 -52.07 -3.33
C THR A 474 -27.44 -51.99 -3.91
N ARG A 475 -28.43 -51.99 -3.03
CA ARG A 475 -29.88 -51.89 -3.26
C ARG A 475 -30.11 -50.49 -3.82
N ARG A 476 -30.01 -50.34 -5.14
CA ARG A 476 -30.21 -49.05 -5.82
C ARG A 476 -31.65 -48.58 -5.62
N GLY A 477 -31.82 -47.55 -4.78
CA GLY A 477 -33.10 -46.85 -4.63
C GLY A 477 -33.23 -45.67 -5.59
N ARG A 478 -34.26 -45.71 -6.46
CA ARG A 478 -35.45 -44.84 -6.33
C ARG A 478 -36.56 -45.39 -7.24
N ARG A 479 -37.72 -45.70 -6.65
CA ARG A 479 -38.95 -46.06 -7.37
C ARG A 479 -39.30 -44.91 -8.33
N ARG A 480 -39.49 -45.23 -9.60
CA ARG A 480 -39.76 -44.29 -10.70
C ARG A 480 -41.12 -43.62 -10.46
N ALA A 481 -41.19 -42.29 -10.47
CA ALA A 481 -42.48 -41.62 -10.65
C ALA A 481 -42.95 -41.97 -12.06
N ALA A 482 -44.00 -42.77 -12.20
CA ALA A 482 -44.58 -43.06 -13.51
C ALA A 482 -45.46 -41.86 -13.90
N LEU A 483 -44.89 -40.91 -14.65
CA LEU A 483 -45.69 -39.86 -15.28
C LEU A 483 -46.27 -40.42 -16.57
N ASP A 484 -47.59 -40.26 -16.72
CA ASP A 484 -48.31 -40.61 -17.94
C ASP A 484 -47.82 -39.78 -19.14
N ALA A 485 -47.57 -40.45 -20.26
CA ALA A 485 -47.03 -39.85 -21.46
C ALA A 485 -48.06 -38.95 -22.17
N ASP A 486 -49.34 -39.31 -22.12
CA ASP A 486 -50.40 -38.56 -22.80
C ASP A 486 -50.77 -37.29 -22.03
N TRP A 487 -50.83 -37.37 -20.70
CA TRP A 487 -50.89 -36.18 -19.84
C TRP A 487 -49.72 -35.22 -20.11
N LEU A 488 -48.50 -35.74 -20.22
CA LEU A 488 -47.32 -34.91 -20.46
C LEU A 488 -47.34 -34.24 -21.85
N ARG A 489 -47.87 -34.93 -22.88
CA ARG A 489 -48.10 -34.32 -24.21
C ARG A 489 -49.13 -33.21 -24.14
N GLN A 490 -50.24 -33.42 -23.44
CA GLN A 490 -51.30 -32.43 -23.29
C GLN A 490 -50.76 -31.16 -22.63
N ARG A 491 -50.07 -31.28 -21.50
CA ARG A 491 -49.51 -30.12 -20.78
C ARG A 491 -48.40 -29.41 -21.56
N TYR A 492 -47.48 -30.16 -22.18
CA TYR A 492 -46.29 -29.59 -22.84
C TYR A 492 -46.54 -29.08 -24.26
N ILE A 493 -47.36 -29.77 -25.06
CA ILE A 493 -47.60 -29.42 -26.47
C ILE A 493 -48.87 -28.57 -26.62
N VAL A 494 -49.99 -29.04 -26.07
CA VAL A 494 -51.31 -28.44 -26.30
C VAL A 494 -51.50 -27.19 -25.45
N GLU A 495 -51.34 -27.30 -24.13
CA GLU A 495 -51.52 -26.19 -23.18
C GLU A 495 -50.28 -25.29 -23.07
N ARG A 496 -49.18 -25.71 -23.70
CA ARG A 496 -47.91 -25.00 -23.83
C ARG A 496 -47.14 -24.66 -22.54
N HIS A 497 -47.44 -25.33 -21.42
CA HIS A 497 -46.69 -25.17 -20.17
C HIS A 497 -45.19 -25.44 -20.35
N THR A 498 -44.38 -24.67 -19.63
CA THR A 498 -42.93 -24.82 -19.61
C THR A 498 -42.49 -25.97 -18.71
N ILE A 499 -41.31 -26.52 -18.96
CA ILE A 499 -40.74 -27.60 -18.13
C ILE A 499 -40.66 -27.23 -16.64
N PRO A 500 -40.29 -25.99 -16.25
CA PRO A 500 -40.40 -25.53 -14.85
C PRO A 500 -41.82 -25.56 -14.28
N GLU A 501 -42.82 -25.11 -15.04
CA GLU A 501 -44.23 -25.07 -14.57
C GLU A 501 -44.78 -26.49 -14.37
N ILE A 502 -44.53 -27.39 -15.32
CA ILE A 502 -44.91 -28.81 -15.21
C ILE A 502 -44.20 -29.47 -14.02
N ALA A 503 -42.93 -29.12 -13.78
CA ALA A 503 -42.16 -29.61 -12.63
C ALA A 503 -42.74 -29.14 -11.29
N ALA A 504 -43.11 -27.87 -11.20
CA ALA A 504 -43.75 -27.30 -10.02
C ALA A 504 -45.14 -27.91 -9.76
N GLU A 505 -45.94 -28.11 -10.81
CA GLU A 505 -47.28 -28.67 -10.72
C GLU A 505 -47.28 -30.13 -10.22
N VAL A 506 -46.31 -30.93 -10.67
CA VAL A 506 -46.21 -32.35 -10.32
C VAL A 506 -45.40 -32.58 -9.03
N GLY A 507 -44.71 -31.56 -8.53
CA GLY A 507 -43.83 -31.66 -7.37
C GLY A 507 -42.56 -32.47 -7.64
N VAL A 508 -42.04 -32.46 -8.87
CA VAL A 508 -40.82 -33.17 -9.27
C VAL A 508 -39.79 -32.21 -9.87
N THR A 509 -38.54 -32.65 -9.98
CA THR A 509 -37.50 -31.79 -10.57
C THR A 509 -37.67 -31.60 -12.07
N MET A 510 -37.21 -30.47 -12.62
CA MET A 510 -37.16 -30.25 -14.08
C MET A 510 -36.39 -31.36 -14.81
N THR A 511 -35.35 -31.91 -14.19
CA THR A 511 -34.56 -33.03 -14.73
C THR A 511 -35.39 -34.31 -14.85
N THR A 512 -36.34 -34.52 -13.92
CA THR A 512 -37.32 -35.61 -13.99
C THR A 512 -38.24 -35.41 -15.19
N ILE A 513 -38.86 -34.24 -15.34
CA ILE A 513 -39.74 -33.94 -16.49
C ILE A 513 -39.00 -34.06 -17.83
N ASN A 514 -37.76 -33.54 -17.93
CA ASN A 514 -36.93 -33.67 -19.14
C ASN A 514 -36.73 -35.14 -19.55
N ARG A 515 -36.50 -36.03 -18.56
CA ARG A 515 -36.32 -37.46 -18.80
C ARG A 515 -37.62 -38.14 -19.25
N HIS A 516 -38.76 -37.71 -18.70
CA HIS A 516 -40.07 -38.23 -19.13
C HIS A 516 -40.44 -37.76 -20.54
N LEU A 517 -40.09 -36.52 -20.93
CA LEU A 517 -40.25 -36.06 -22.31
C LEU A 517 -39.42 -36.90 -23.30
N GLU A 518 -38.17 -37.20 -22.93
CA GLU A 518 -37.27 -38.04 -23.73
C GLU A 518 -37.79 -39.49 -23.83
N ALA A 519 -38.22 -40.08 -22.71
CA ALA A 519 -38.79 -41.43 -22.68
C ALA A 519 -40.11 -41.56 -23.45
N ALA A 520 -40.91 -40.49 -23.52
CA ALA A 520 -42.17 -40.43 -24.26
C ALA A 520 -42.01 -40.03 -25.74
N GLY A 521 -40.78 -39.81 -26.21
CA GLY A 521 -40.49 -39.37 -27.58
C GLY A 521 -41.03 -37.97 -27.90
N ILE A 522 -41.23 -37.12 -26.90
CA ILE A 522 -41.76 -35.76 -27.06
C ILE A 522 -40.59 -34.82 -27.37
N PRO A 523 -40.51 -34.24 -28.58
CA PRO A 523 -39.38 -33.40 -28.98
C PRO A 523 -39.32 -32.15 -28.11
N ARG A 524 -38.15 -31.92 -27.51
CA ARG A 524 -37.92 -30.73 -26.69
C ARG A 524 -37.91 -29.48 -27.57
N ARG A 525 -38.57 -28.44 -27.11
CA ARG A 525 -38.52 -27.13 -27.76
C ARG A 525 -37.07 -26.60 -27.81
N PRO A 526 -36.65 -25.94 -28.90
CA PRO A 526 -35.30 -25.38 -29.03
C PRO A 526 -34.95 -24.44 -27.88
N ARG A 527 -33.68 -24.49 -27.43
CA ARG A 527 -33.15 -23.57 -26.42
C ARG A 527 -33.31 -22.14 -26.94
N GLY A 528 -34.00 -21.28 -26.17
CA GLY A 528 -34.33 -19.90 -26.53
C GLY A 528 -35.78 -19.67 -26.99
N SER A 529 -36.58 -20.72 -27.20
CA SER A 529 -38.02 -20.56 -27.52
C SER A 529 -38.84 -20.04 -26.33
N ALA A 530 -38.49 -20.42 -25.10
CA ALA A 530 -39.05 -19.84 -23.88
C ALA A 530 -38.70 -18.34 -23.77
N SER A 531 -37.47 -17.95 -24.11
CA SER A 531 -37.07 -16.53 -24.18
C SER A 531 -37.86 -15.77 -25.25
N ARG A 532 -38.28 -16.41 -26.35
CA ARG A 532 -39.12 -15.78 -27.39
C ARG A 532 -40.59 -15.63 -26.95
N SER A 533 -41.15 -16.59 -26.20
CA SER A 533 -42.49 -16.43 -25.61
C SER A 533 -42.50 -15.43 -24.45
N THR A 534 -41.45 -15.40 -23.63
CA THR A 534 -41.28 -14.40 -22.55
C THR A 534 -40.94 -13.02 -23.12
N ALA A 535 -40.29 -12.93 -24.29
CA ALA A 535 -40.01 -11.67 -25.00
C ALA A 535 -41.24 -11.01 -25.65
N ILE A 536 -42.36 -11.74 -25.81
CA ILE A 536 -43.58 -11.24 -26.49
C ILE A 536 -44.74 -11.01 -25.50
N ARG A 537 -44.62 -11.46 -24.24
CA ARG A 537 -45.65 -11.19 -23.22
C ARG A 537 -45.62 -9.70 -22.85
N ILE A 538 -46.77 -9.05 -23.02
CA ILE A 538 -47.08 -7.73 -22.48
C ILE A 538 -47.34 -7.90 -20.98
N ASP A 539 -46.71 -7.09 -20.14
CA ASP A 539 -46.96 -7.11 -18.70
C ASP A 539 -48.42 -6.69 -18.41
N PRO A 540 -49.15 -7.38 -17.51
CA PRO A 540 -50.53 -7.03 -17.16
C PRO A 540 -50.71 -5.58 -16.73
N ARG A 541 -49.67 -4.95 -16.15
CA ARG A 541 -49.69 -3.52 -15.76
C ARG A 541 -49.85 -2.56 -16.93
N ALA A 542 -49.66 -3.02 -18.17
CA ALA A 542 -49.91 -2.20 -19.35
C ALA A 542 -51.39 -1.84 -19.52
N GLY A 543 -52.31 -2.69 -19.04
CA GLY A 543 -53.75 -2.52 -19.25
C GLY A 543 -54.09 -2.24 -20.72
N ASP A 544 -54.98 -1.28 -20.94
CA ASP A 544 -55.37 -0.82 -22.28
C ASP A 544 -54.47 0.29 -22.86
N SER A 545 -53.36 0.67 -22.17
CA SER A 545 -52.50 1.73 -22.68
C SER A 545 -51.67 1.24 -23.89
N PRO A 546 -51.82 1.87 -25.07
CA PRO A 546 -51.01 1.54 -26.24
C PRO A 546 -49.55 1.96 -26.07
N LEU A 547 -49.24 2.89 -25.16
CA LEU A 547 -47.88 3.29 -24.85
C LEU A 547 -47.22 2.29 -23.89
N LEU A 548 -47.92 1.89 -22.81
CA LEU A 548 -47.42 0.87 -21.89
C LEU A 548 -47.30 -0.49 -22.56
N GLY A 549 -48.22 -0.82 -23.47
CA GLY A 549 -48.19 -2.04 -24.29
C GLY A 549 -47.00 -2.14 -25.24
N ARG A 550 -46.28 -1.03 -25.49
CA ARG A 550 -45.00 -1.06 -26.23
C ARG A 550 -43.78 -1.18 -25.33
N ILE A 551 -43.80 -0.52 -24.16
CA ILE A 551 -42.62 -0.44 -23.28
C ILE A 551 -42.53 -1.61 -22.28
N LEU A 552 -43.68 -2.18 -21.87
CA LEU A 552 -43.77 -3.29 -20.92
C LEU A 552 -43.81 -4.65 -21.65
N VAL A 553 -42.95 -4.81 -22.64
CA VAL A 553 -42.86 -6.03 -23.45
C VAL A 553 -41.52 -6.71 -23.23
N GLY A 554 -41.59 -8.00 -22.91
CA GLY A 554 -40.43 -8.87 -22.85
C GLY A 554 -39.68 -8.90 -21.51
N GLN A 555 -38.55 -9.60 -21.49
CA GLN A 555 -37.75 -9.75 -20.26
C GLN A 555 -37.22 -8.40 -19.76
N ASP A 556 -37.25 -8.24 -18.43
CA ASP A 556 -36.79 -7.08 -17.67
C ASP A 556 -37.48 -5.73 -18.02
N ALA A 557 -38.64 -5.76 -18.68
CA ALA A 557 -39.37 -4.55 -19.07
C ALA A 557 -39.85 -3.74 -17.86
N VAL A 558 -40.38 -4.43 -16.84
CA VAL A 558 -40.77 -3.86 -15.54
C VAL A 558 -39.56 -3.21 -14.85
N GLN A 559 -38.43 -3.91 -14.77
CA GLN A 559 -37.21 -3.36 -14.17
C GLN A 559 -36.72 -2.10 -14.91
N ARG A 560 -36.79 -2.07 -16.25
CA ARG A 560 -36.43 -0.86 -17.01
C ARG A 560 -37.37 0.31 -16.69
N ALA A 561 -38.66 0.04 -16.55
CA ALA A 561 -39.67 1.04 -16.17
C ALA A 561 -39.45 1.58 -14.75
N GLU A 562 -39.18 0.73 -13.77
CA GLU A 562 -38.86 1.13 -12.39
C GLU A 562 -37.60 2.00 -12.33
N ARG A 563 -36.54 1.57 -13.02
CA ARG A 563 -35.29 2.35 -13.11
C ARG A 563 -35.50 3.70 -13.78
N PHE A 564 -36.39 3.80 -14.78
CA PHE A 564 -36.75 5.07 -15.37
C PHE A 564 -37.46 5.98 -14.36
N LEU A 565 -38.41 5.47 -13.57
CA LEU A 565 -39.07 6.25 -12.51
C LEU A 565 -38.06 6.79 -11.49
N ILE A 566 -37.04 6.00 -11.12
CA ILE A 566 -35.94 6.43 -10.24
C ILE A 566 -35.09 7.50 -10.93
N VAL A 567 -34.70 7.30 -12.20
CA VAL A 567 -33.96 8.32 -12.98
C VAL A 567 -34.69 9.66 -13.00
N THR A 568 -36.02 9.68 -13.06
CA THR A 568 -36.80 10.93 -13.07
C THR A 568 -36.71 11.76 -11.78
N ARG A 569 -36.19 11.17 -10.69
CA ARG A 569 -36.02 11.81 -9.37
C ARG A 569 -34.64 12.43 -9.17
N HIS A 570 -33.71 12.24 -10.11
CA HIS A 570 -32.32 12.70 -9.98
C HIS A 570 -31.93 13.75 -11.01
N ALA A 571 -31.08 14.69 -10.59
CA ALA A 571 -30.51 15.72 -11.45
C ALA A 571 -29.49 15.19 -12.48
N THR A 572 -28.95 13.98 -12.27
CA THR A 572 -27.99 13.35 -13.20
C THR A 572 -28.19 11.83 -13.26
N MET A 573 -27.87 11.24 -14.42
CA MET A 573 -27.86 9.78 -14.60
C MET A 573 -26.83 9.09 -13.67
N THR A 574 -25.74 9.78 -13.33
CA THR A 574 -24.71 9.27 -12.41
C THR A 574 -25.23 9.10 -10.99
N ALA A 575 -26.03 10.06 -10.50
CA ALA A 575 -26.67 9.95 -9.19
C ALA A 575 -27.68 8.80 -9.15
N ALA A 576 -28.50 8.66 -10.20
CA ALA A 576 -29.44 7.55 -10.33
C ALA A 576 -28.74 6.18 -10.39
N ALA A 577 -27.64 6.07 -11.13
CA ALA A 577 -26.85 4.84 -11.22
C ALA A 577 -26.26 4.42 -9.86
N ARG A 578 -25.84 5.40 -9.05
CA ARG A 578 -25.31 5.16 -7.70
C ARG A 578 -26.38 4.61 -6.76
N GLU A 579 -27.60 5.15 -6.80
CA GLU A 579 -28.73 4.66 -5.99
C GLU A 579 -29.15 3.25 -6.41
N LEU A 580 -29.19 2.99 -7.71
CA LEU A 580 -29.58 1.70 -8.28
C LEU A 580 -28.52 0.58 -8.14
N GLY A 581 -27.30 0.90 -7.69
CA GLY A 581 -26.20 -0.07 -7.61
C GLY A 581 -25.75 -0.63 -8.97
N VAL A 582 -25.97 0.11 -10.07
CA VAL A 582 -25.60 -0.30 -11.44
C VAL A 582 -24.61 0.64 -12.08
N THR A 583 -23.87 0.17 -13.09
CA THR A 583 -22.96 1.05 -13.84
C THR A 583 -23.74 2.02 -14.72
N LEU A 584 -23.18 3.23 -14.91
CA LEU A 584 -23.76 4.26 -15.78
C LEU A 584 -23.99 3.74 -17.21
N SER A 585 -23.10 2.87 -17.72
CA SER A 585 -23.22 2.27 -19.06
C SER A 585 -24.46 1.37 -19.18
N ILE A 586 -24.74 0.55 -18.17
CA ILE A 586 -25.93 -0.31 -18.13
C ILE A 586 -27.19 0.54 -18.08
N LEU A 587 -27.23 1.55 -17.20
CA LEU A 587 -28.39 2.42 -17.05
C LEU A 587 -28.67 3.24 -18.32
N ALA A 588 -27.63 3.81 -18.95
CA ALA A 588 -27.76 4.55 -20.21
C ALA A 588 -28.29 3.67 -21.35
N SER A 589 -27.83 2.42 -21.43
CA SER A 589 -28.31 1.44 -22.41
C SER A 589 -29.78 1.09 -22.19
N GLN A 590 -30.21 0.93 -20.94
CA GLN A 590 -31.60 0.66 -20.58
C GLN A 590 -32.53 1.85 -20.90
N MET A 591 -32.12 3.09 -20.61
CA MET A 591 -32.91 4.28 -20.95
C MET A 591 -33.02 4.48 -22.46
N LYS A 592 -31.94 4.20 -23.21
CA LYS A 592 -31.96 4.23 -24.68
C LYS A 592 -32.94 3.20 -25.24
N ARG A 593 -32.94 1.98 -24.70
CA ARG A 593 -33.85 0.91 -25.11
C ARG A 593 -35.31 1.25 -24.79
N LEU A 594 -35.60 1.68 -23.56
CA LEU A 594 -36.95 2.08 -23.16
C LEU A 594 -37.47 3.25 -24.01
N GLY A 595 -36.61 4.19 -24.38
CA GLY A 595 -36.97 5.26 -25.31
C GLY A 595 -37.25 4.76 -26.73
N ALA A 596 -36.46 3.82 -27.25
CA ALA A 596 -36.75 3.20 -28.55
C ALA A 596 -38.11 2.49 -28.54
N ASP A 597 -38.43 1.75 -27.47
CA ASP A 597 -39.72 1.07 -27.30
C ASP A 597 -40.90 2.07 -27.19
N ALA A 598 -40.66 3.24 -26.55
CA ALA A 598 -41.65 4.31 -26.41
C ALA A 598 -41.85 5.16 -27.69
N GLY A 599 -40.92 5.09 -28.65
CA GLY A 599 -40.95 5.87 -29.89
C GLY A 599 -40.08 7.13 -29.90
N GLY A 600 -39.19 7.32 -28.91
CA GLY A 600 -38.27 8.46 -28.88
C GLY A 600 -37.49 8.61 -27.57
N PRO A 601 -36.52 9.54 -27.50
CA PRO A 601 -35.75 9.79 -26.28
C PRO A 601 -36.66 10.28 -25.14
N LEU A 602 -36.54 9.67 -23.95
CA LEU A 602 -37.34 10.02 -22.76
C LEU A 602 -36.69 11.13 -21.91
N ILE A 603 -35.41 11.37 -22.10
CA ILE A 603 -34.60 12.26 -21.27
C ILE A 603 -33.71 13.16 -22.14
N THR A 604 -33.54 14.39 -21.70
CA THR A 604 -32.52 15.32 -22.19
C THR A 604 -31.33 15.25 -21.24
N ARG A 605 -30.14 15.01 -21.80
CA ARG A 605 -28.91 14.82 -21.01
C ARG A 605 -28.60 16.07 -20.19
N ALA A 606 -28.13 15.86 -18.96
CA ALA A 606 -27.56 16.94 -18.15
C ALA A 606 -26.31 17.50 -18.85
N VAL A 607 -26.22 18.83 -18.92
CA VAL A 607 -25.05 19.57 -19.41
C VAL A 607 -24.53 20.41 -18.25
N ARG A 608 -23.28 20.90 -18.30
CA ARG A 608 -22.68 21.67 -17.20
C ARG A 608 -23.59 22.86 -16.81
N GLY A 609 -24.13 22.83 -15.59
CA GLY A 609 -25.04 23.86 -15.08
C GLY A 609 -26.53 23.64 -15.37
N GLN A 610 -26.90 22.58 -16.09
CA GLN A 610 -28.30 22.24 -16.40
C GLN A 610 -28.59 20.78 -15.99
N PRO A 611 -29.55 20.54 -15.09
CA PRO A 611 -29.90 19.19 -14.66
C PRO A 611 -30.56 18.39 -15.79
N LEU A 612 -30.59 17.07 -15.63
CA LEU A 612 -31.37 16.18 -16.47
C LEU A 612 -32.84 16.61 -16.47
N THR A 613 -33.45 16.70 -17.65
CA THR A 613 -34.88 17.01 -17.82
C THR A 613 -35.56 15.92 -18.63
N LEU A 614 -36.87 15.77 -18.45
CA LEU A 614 -37.67 14.82 -19.23
C LEU A 614 -38.12 15.48 -20.54
N THR A 615 -38.15 14.71 -21.62
CA THR A 615 -38.82 15.14 -22.86
C THR A 615 -40.34 15.11 -22.67
N ALA A 616 -41.10 15.68 -23.62
CA ALA A 616 -42.56 15.58 -23.59
C ALA A 616 -43.04 14.12 -23.49
N LEU A 617 -42.42 13.22 -24.27
CA LEU A 617 -42.64 11.77 -24.21
C LEU A 617 -42.21 11.18 -22.86
N GLY A 618 -41.11 11.63 -22.28
CA GLY A 618 -40.66 11.19 -20.96
C GLY A 618 -41.62 11.56 -19.82
N VAL A 619 -42.25 12.73 -19.89
CA VAL A 619 -43.28 13.15 -18.93
C VAL A 619 -44.53 12.28 -19.03
N GLU A 620 -44.95 11.96 -20.25
CA GLU A 620 -46.08 11.08 -20.52
C GLU A 620 -45.83 9.64 -20.03
N VAL A 621 -44.68 9.05 -20.39
CA VAL A 621 -44.27 7.72 -19.92
C VAL A 621 -44.19 7.67 -18.40
N ARG A 622 -43.61 8.69 -17.75
CA ARG A 622 -43.55 8.75 -16.28
C ARG A 622 -44.94 8.73 -15.65
N ARG A 623 -45.87 9.53 -16.19
CA ARG A 623 -47.25 9.63 -15.67
C ARG A 623 -47.98 8.30 -15.77
N GLU A 624 -47.90 7.62 -16.91
CA GLU A 624 -48.55 6.32 -17.10
C GLU A 624 -47.93 5.22 -16.25
N LEU A 625 -46.60 5.15 -16.18
CA LEU A 625 -45.91 4.19 -15.33
C LEU A 625 -46.21 4.41 -13.84
N THR A 626 -46.25 5.66 -13.38
CA THR A 626 -46.58 5.93 -11.97
C THR A 626 -48.00 5.50 -11.63
N ARG A 627 -48.96 5.66 -12.54
CA ARG A 627 -50.33 5.15 -12.36
C ARG A 627 -50.38 3.62 -12.36
N ALA A 628 -49.73 2.98 -13.34
CA ALA A 628 -49.73 1.52 -13.48
C ALA A 628 -49.05 0.81 -12.30
N PHE A 629 -48.00 1.41 -11.73
CA PHE A 629 -47.27 0.82 -10.60
C PHE A 629 -47.91 1.16 -9.24
N ALA A 630 -48.67 2.26 -9.12
CA ALA A 630 -49.41 2.60 -7.90
C ALA A 630 -50.63 1.68 -7.64
N VAL A 631 -51.26 1.16 -8.70
CA VAL A 631 -52.39 0.20 -8.57
C VAL A 631 -51.93 -1.16 -8.03
N SER A 632 -50.67 -1.53 -8.25
CA SER A 632 -50.11 -2.83 -7.83
C SER A 632 -49.74 -2.91 -6.34
N GLU A 633 -49.57 -1.79 -5.62
CA GLU A 633 -49.32 -1.78 -4.17
C GLU A 633 -50.61 -1.98 -3.34
N ALA A 634 -51.78 -1.81 -3.95
CA ALA A 634 -53.08 -1.95 -3.28
C ALA A 634 -53.65 -3.39 -3.29
N GLU A 635 -53.05 -4.31 -4.06
CA GLU A 635 -53.53 -5.70 -4.25
C GLU A 635 -52.61 -6.79 -3.64
N ASP A 636 -51.72 -6.45 -2.71
CA ASP A 636 -50.98 -7.45 -1.93
C ASP A 636 -51.71 -7.72 -0.59
N PRO A 637 -52.36 -8.88 -0.38
CA PRO A 637 -53.02 -9.18 0.87
C PRO A 637 -51.99 -9.43 1.97
N VAL A 638 -52.12 -8.63 3.04
CA VAL A 638 -51.43 -8.72 4.32
C VAL A 638 -51.21 -10.19 4.76
N ARG A 639 -49.96 -10.65 4.75
CA ARG A 639 -49.52 -11.81 5.55
C ARG A 639 -49.54 -11.39 7.02
N LEU A 640 -50.49 -11.95 7.77
CA LEU A 640 -50.47 -11.89 9.23
C LEU A 640 -49.24 -12.66 9.77
N PRO A 641 -48.65 -12.25 10.90
CA PRO A 641 -47.50 -12.93 11.49
C PRO A 641 -47.95 -14.21 12.20
N GLU A 642 -47.32 -15.34 11.88
CA GLU A 642 -47.45 -16.57 12.67
C GLU A 642 -46.69 -16.39 14.00
N GLU A 643 -47.44 -16.53 15.09
CA GLU A 643 -46.96 -16.58 16.46
C GLU A 643 -46.15 -17.86 16.70
N SER A 644 -45.02 -17.70 17.39
CA SER A 644 -44.19 -18.80 17.88
C SER A 644 -44.86 -19.50 19.06
N GLN A 645 -45.10 -20.80 18.93
CA GLN A 645 -45.12 -21.76 20.05
C GLN A 645 -44.05 -22.83 19.79
#